data_AF-A0A358EK33-F1
#
_entry.id   AF-A0A358EK33-F1
#
_cell.length_a   1.000
_cell.length_b   1.000
_cell.length_c   1.000
_cell.angle_alpha   90.00
_cell.angle_beta   90.00
_cell.angle_gamma   90.00
#
_symmetry.space_group_name_H-M   'P 1'
#
loop_
_entity.id
_entity.type
_entity.pdbx_description
1 polymer ?
#
loop_
_entity_poly.entity_id
_entity_poly.type
_entity_poly.pdbx_seq_one_letter_code
_entity_poly.pdbx_strand_id
1 'polypeptide(L)'
;MISRILILFAFCFSVSIQAGVPVRGSIVEDRAARKLLQAGDLRYDAGEQEKALEIWQSVVERYPRSKVRYQAHLKLGEHYLTKGNAYDKARAHFETVAAEENTDTQQRALATLKMGVCLFEGRHYGQCFKVMRKVIEEFPVAEQVNEAYYYIGLGHFKQGHYGRAISALEKVGTAVGQKDENAEKLEAGKRFFVKIEDADLAILEKNETVPVKVRTSQGDEEIIECIPVGRNVRVVLGSIPTRLGKARKGNGIIEVTGTAKVQVDYVDSHTANRAFNVDRKKGVTVVGNALVQVMDGAFSEALQGVVLGKEANIQVSDADRDISDKADILKVKVQVLRQKTPVEIEEEKAKLIAERGIVSPDPVGKAVAPAIPGIESVEEQVQVDPFKVVDTVEMILTESEIKPQEKVITKPVNSEQSDSEDAPVEPSVQAVKTPELGDDLVEEINQEQKDGTIHTGLFRGTIPVESDSNVVNDDAKLQAQSGDLIRVSYQDALNISAGPRDLFAAAKCVEGNLGGVRVTRTEIGDAELALKTKLKTASALTQIGTQYRDFGLDDKAQRKYEEALGVCEEIAAEARKIGGGLLEETYVQLWRIYFAMDRLNLAAAMSLRLQREFPESIYLDEAILQQARVAQKSGDFARAIALYTNLTRLTKSQLRGEGQYGIGECYEDMAKAARGNAEQMYERAFQAYKLVFDQHPESGKVGDAVAKMASFYYQKKDYGRAVDVFEKVLSDHP
;
A
#
# COMPACT_ATOMS: atom_id res chain seq x y z
N MET A 1 39.79 -64.97 -69.71
CA MET A 1 38.44 -64.74 -69.13
C MET A 1 38.51 -63.48 -68.28
N ILE A 2 37.88 -62.39 -68.73
CA ILE A 2 36.67 -61.76 -68.12
C ILE A 2 37.05 -60.94 -66.86
N SER A 3 36.69 -59.68 -66.63
CA SER A 3 36.00 -58.60 -67.36
C SER A 3 35.96 -57.37 -66.42
N ARG A 4 36.05 -56.15 -66.98
CA ARG A 4 35.37 -54.86 -66.67
C ARG A 4 34.91 -54.57 -65.22
N ILE A 5 35.06 -53.35 -64.67
CA ILE A 5 34.40 -52.09 -65.09
C ILE A 5 35.10 -50.89 -64.43
N LEU A 6 35.21 -49.81 -65.20
CA LEU A 6 35.66 -48.46 -64.85
C LEU A 6 34.44 -47.66 -64.33
N ILE A 7 34.49 -47.06 -63.15
CA ILE A 7 33.45 -46.11 -62.67
C ILE A 7 34.02 -44.69 -62.72
N LEU A 8 33.38 -43.87 -63.56
CA LEU A 8 33.66 -42.47 -63.84
C LEU A 8 33.02 -41.60 -62.73
N PHE A 9 33.79 -40.70 -62.13
CA PHE A 9 33.28 -39.63 -61.25
C PHE A 9 32.51 -38.61 -62.10
N ALA A 10 31.19 -38.55 -61.94
CA ALA A 10 30.34 -37.51 -62.52
C ALA A 10 30.20 -36.34 -61.54
N PHE A 11 30.81 -35.20 -61.91
CA PHE A 11 30.58 -33.90 -61.29
C PHE A 11 29.16 -33.42 -61.65
N CYS A 12 28.21 -33.54 -60.71
CA CYS A 12 26.91 -32.88 -60.84
C CYS A 12 27.02 -31.46 -60.28
N PHE A 13 27.05 -30.47 -61.17
CA PHE A 13 26.69 -29.09 -60.84
C PHE A 13 25.20 -29.08 -60.46
N SER A 14 24.88 -29.11 -59.17
CA SER A 14 23.57 -28.68 -58.69
C SER A 14 23.53 -27.15 -58.76
N VAL A 15 22.86 -26.63 -59.79
CA VAL A 15 22.39 -25.24 -59.79
C VAL A 15 21.43 -25.11 -58.61
N SER A 16 21.89 -24.52 -57.50
CA SER A 16 21.00 -24.01 -56.47
C SER A 16 20.19 -22.89 -57.08
N ILE A 17 18.96 -23.19 -57.49
CA ILE A 17 17.94 -22.18 -57.74
C ILE A 17 17.73 -21.47 -56.41
N GLN A 18 18.33 -20.30 -56.28
CA GLN A 18 18.05 -19.37 -55.20
C GLN A 18 16.64 -18.86 -55.45
N ALA A 19 15.65 -19.54 -54.86
CA ALA A 19 14.28 -19.10 -54.87
C ALA A 19 14.21 -17.74 -54.18
N GLY A 20 14.00 -16.68 -54.97
CA GLY A 20 13.68 -15.37 -54.44
C GLY A 20 12.50 -15.47 -53.48
N VAL A 21 12.58 -14.76 -52.36
CA VAL A 21 11.52 -14.66 -51.35
C VAL A 21 10.20 -14.29 -52.05
N PRO A 22 9.11 -15.05 -51.90
CA PRO A 22 7.82 -14.67 -52.46
C PRO A 22 7.20 -13.57 -51.60
N VAL A 23 7.59 -12.32 -51.83
CA VAL A 23 7.10 -11.12 -51.11
C VAL A 23 5.63 -10.80 -51.46
N ARG A 24 4.99 -11.50 -52.41
CA ARG A 24 3.63 -11.20 -52.88
C ARG A 24 2.48 -11.83 -52.07
N GLY A 25 2.72 -12.81 -51.20
CA GLY A 25 1.67 -13.45 -50.38
C GLY A 25 1.22 -12.63 -49.15
N SER A 26 2.16 -11.98 -48.47
CA SER A 26 1.91 -11.32 -47.17
C SER A 26 1.01 -10.09 -47.26
N ILE A 27 1.11 -9.27 -48.30
CA ILE A 27 0.34 -8.00 -48.39
C ILE A 27 -1.14 -8.25 -48.70
N VAL A 28 -1.43 -9.26 -49.52
CA VAL A 28 -2.81 -9.63 -49.89
C VAL A 28 -3.50 -10.32 -48.71
N GLU A 29 -2.80 -11.23 -48.03
CA GLU A 29 -3.26 -11.85 -46.79
C GLU A 29 -3.50 -10.81 -45.69
N ASP A 30 -2.58 -9.86 -45.48
CA ASP A 30 -2.75 -8.79 -44.48
C ASP A 30 -3.97 -7.90 -44.78
N ARG A 31 -4.23 -7.58 -46.06
CA ARG A 31 -5.38 -6.76 -46.43
C ARG A 31 -6.70 -7.53 -46.23
N ALA A 32 -6.73 -8.81 -46.59
CA ALA A 32 -7.91 -9.64 -46.41
C ALA A 32 -8.21 -9.89 -44.91
N ALA A 33 -7.17 -10.21 -44.14
CA ALA A 33 -7.24 -10.35 -42.68
C ALA A 33 -7.73 -9.07 -42.00
N ARG A 34 -7.24 -7.89 -42.42
CA ARG A 34 -7.68 -6.60 -41.86
C ARG A 34 -9.15 -6.31 -42.12
N LYS A 35 -9.65 -6.62 -43.33
CA LYS A 35 -11.08 -6.46 -43.65
C LYS A 35 -11.96 -7.37 -42.78
N LEU A 36 -11.52 -8.60 -42.55
CA LEU A 36 -12.23 -9.54 -41.69
C LEU A 36 -12.18 -9.11 -40.23
N LEU A 37 -11.04 -8.63 -39.74
CA LEU A 37 -10.91 -8.08 -38.39
C LEU A 37 -11.90 -6.92 -38.18
N GLN A 38 -11.94 -5.96 -39.11
CA GLN A 38 -12.89 -4.85 -39.09
C GLN A 38 -14.35 -5.31 -39.13
N ALA A 39 -14.67 -6.33 -39.91
CA ALA A 39 -16.02 -6.89 -39.94
C ALA A 39 -16.40 -7.53 -38.59
N GLY A 40 -15.45 -8.18 -37.92
CA GLY A 40 -15.63 -8.70 -36.56
C GLY A 40 -15.86 -7.58 -35.55
N ASP A 41 -15.03 -6.52 -35.60
CA ASP A 41 -15.17 -5.34 -34.73
C ASP A 41 -16.56 -4.69 -34.87
N LEU A 42 -17.02 -4.45 -36.11
CA LEU A 42 -18.35 -3.89 -36.38
C LEU A 42 -19.49 -4.75 -35.83
N ARG A 43 -19.36 -6.09 -35.93
CA ARG A 43 -20.35 -7.03 -35.37
C ARG A 43 -20.34 -6.99 -33.85
N TYR A 44 -19.16 -6.86 -33.25
CA TYR A 44 -19.03 -6.76 -31.80
C TYR A 44 -19.68 -5.48 -31.27
N ASP A 45 -19.45 -4.35 -31.93
CA ASP A 45 -20.03 -3.05 -31.60
C ASP A 45 -21.56 -3.04 -31.81
N ALA A 46 -22.07 -3.81 -32.78
CA ALA A 46 -23.50 -4.04 -33.00
C ALA A 46 -24.14 -4.99 -31.97
N GLY A 47 -23.38 -5.49 -30.98
CA GLY A 47 -23.86 -6.42 -29.96
C GLY A 47 -23.94 -7.89 -30.41
N GLU A 48 -23.57 -8.20 -31.65
CA GLU A 48 -23.57 -9.56 -32.21
C GLU A 48 -22.26 -10.31 -31.85
N GLN A 49 -22.07 -10.55 -30.55
CA GLN A 49 -20.79 -11.00 -30.01
C GLN A 49 -20.33 -12.36 -30.52
N GLU A 50 -21.23 -13.35 -30.59
CA GLU A 50 -20.89 -14.71 -31.06
C GLU A 50 -20.34 -14.70 -32.49
N LYS A 51 -21.00 -13.97 -33.39
CA LYS A 51 -20.55 -13.82 -34.78
C LYS A 51 -19.22 -13.07 -34.88
N ALA A 52 -19.00 -12.07 -34.02
CA ALA A 52 -17.72 -11.36 -33.97
C ALA A 52 -16.57 -12.31 -33.59
N LEU A 53 -16.78 -13.19 -32.60
CA LEU A 53 -15.81 -14.20 -32.20
C LEU A 53 -15.51 -15.18 -33.33
N GLU A 54 -16.53 -15.68 -34.03
CA GLU A 54 -16.36 -16.55 -35.19
C GLU A 54 -15.51 -15.86 -36.28
N ILE A 55 -15.78 -14.59 -36.54
CA ILE A 55 -15.04 -13.81 -37.54
C ILE A 55 -13.58 -13.63 -37.09
N TRP A 56 -13.33 -13.21 -35.85
CA TRP A 56 -11.96 -13.05 -35.35
C TRP A 56 -11.19 -14.39 -35.32
N GLN A 57 -11.86 -15.49 -34.96
CA GLN A 57 -11.27 -16.82 -35.00
C GLN A 57 -10.93 -17.24 -36.44
N SER A 58 -11.80 -16.91 -37.41
CA SER A 58 -11.51 -17.15 -38.82
C SER A 58 -10.28 -16.37 -39.32
N VAL A 59 -9.99 -15.19 -38.76
CA VAL A 59 -8.77 -14.43 -39.09
C VAL A 59 -7.52 -15.20 -38.66
N VAL A 60 -7.54 -15.77 -37.46
CA VAL A 60 -6.43 -16.55 -36.91
C VAL A 60 -6.21 -17.83 -37.73
N GLU A 61 -7.29 -18.55 -38.06
CA GLU A 61 -7.21 -19.84 -38.75
C GLU A 61 -6.84 -19.71 -40.24
N ARG A 62 -7.41 -18.72 -40.94
CA ARG A 62 -7.23 -18.55 -42.39
C ARG A 62 -5.97 -17.78 -42.78
N TYR A 63 -5.44 -16.94 -41.89
CA TYR A 63 -4.29 -16.09 -42.17
C TYR A 63 -3.17 -16.24 -41.12
N PRO A 64 -2.65 -17.46 -40.89
CA PRO A 64 -1.66 -17.73 -39.85
C PRO A 64 -0.31 -17.04 -40.07
N ARG A 65 -0.03 -16.52 -41.27
CA ARG A 65 1.18 -15.74 -41.58
C ARG A 65 0.98 -14.23 -41.48
N SER A 66 -0.27 -13.76 -41.47
CA SER A 66 -0.58 -12.33 -41.40
C SER A 66 -0.23 -11.77 -40.03
N LYS A 67 0.35 -10.56 -39.98
CA LYS A 67 0.58 -9.84 -38.71
C LYS A 67 -0.73 -9.44 -38.01
N VAL A 68 -1.82 -9.35 -38.77
CA VAL A 68 -3.15 -8.99 -38.27
C VAL A 68 -3.72 -10.06 -37.33
N ARG A 69 -3.26 -11.32 -37.43
CA ARG A 69 -3.69 -12.40 -36.52
C ARG A 69 -3.47 -12.05 -35.05
N TYR A 70 -2.40 -11.31 -34.72
CA TYR A 70 -2.12 -10.90 -33.35
C TYR A 70 -3.16 -9.93 -32.81
N GLN A 71 -3.72 -9.05 -33.64
CA GLN A 71 -4.84 -8.19 -33.26
C GLN A 71 -6.11 -9.00 -33.01
N ALA A 72 -6.39 -10.00 -33.85
CA ALA A 72 -7.51 -10.92 -33.62
C ALA A 72 -7.35 -11.71 -32.31
N HIS A 73 -6.13 -12.19 -32.00
CA HIS A 73 -5.84 -12.82 -30.71
C HIS A 73 -6.03 -11.87 -29.52
N LEU A 74 -5.63 -10.60 -29.62
CA LEU A 74 -5.89 -9.61 -28.57
C LEU A 74 -7.40 -9.44 -28.32
N LYS A 75 -8.20 -9.27 -29.38
CA LYS A 75 -9.67 -9.14 -29.28
C LYS A 75 -10.34 -10.37 -28.65
N LEU A 76 -9.95 -11.57 -29.09
CA LEU A 76 -10.43 -12.84 -28.52
C LEU A 76 -10.06 -12.96 -27.04
N GLY A 77 -8.82 -12.64 -26.68
CA GLY A 77 -8.34 -12.65 -25.30
C GLY A 77 -9.10 -11.67 -24.40
N GLU A 78 -9.33 -10.44 -24.87
CA GLU A 78 -10.08 -9.41 -24.15
C GLU A 78 -11.53 -9.82 -23.90
N HIS A 79 -12.17 -10.44 -24.88
CA HIS A 79 -13.52 -10.98 -24.71
C HIS A 79 -13.57 -12.06 -23.62
N TYR A 80 -12.66 -13.05 -23.67
CA TYR A 80 -12.62 -14.11 -22.67
C TYR A 80 -12.27 -13.61 -21.26
N LEU A 81 -11.45 -12.56 -21.16
CA LEU A 81 -11.10 -11.91 -19.90
C LEU A 81 -12.29 -11.18 -19.27
N THR A 82 -13.05 -10.44 -20.07
CA THR A 82 -14.09 -9.52 -19.57
C THR A 82 -15.48 -10.13 -19.44
N LYS A 83 -15.86 -11.06 -20.33
CA LYS A 83 -17.21 -11.64 -20.37
C LYS A 83 -17.27 -13.12 -20.04
N GLY A 84 -16.20 -13.86 -20.30
CA GLY A 84 -16.18 -15.31 -20.13
C GLY A 84 -15.72 -15.80 -18.76
N ASN A 85 -15.09 -14.95 -17.94
CA ASN A 85 -14.30 -15.33 -16.76
C ASN A 85 -13.36 -16.53 -17.04
N ALA A 86 -12.97 -16.68 -18.30
CA ALA A 86 -12.22 -17.83 -18.81
C ALA A 86 -10.74 -17.44 -18.92
N TYR A 87 -10.13 -17.16 -17.76
CA TYR A 87 -8.81 -16.56 -17.68
C TYR A 87 -7.72 -17.40 -18.35
N ASP A 88 -7.81 -18.73 -18.29
CA ASP A 88 -6.85 -19.61 -18.97
C ASP A 88 -6.96 -19.54 -20.49
N LYS A 89 -8.18 -19.48 -21.03
CA LYS A 89 -8.40 -19.30 -22.48
C LYS A 89 -7.90 -17.93 -22.93
N ALA A 90 -8.23 -16.88 -22.18
CA ALA A 90 -7.76 -15.53 -22.44
C ALA A 90 -6.21 -15.47 -22.46
N ARG A 91 -5.58 -16.08 -21.44
CA ARG A 91 -4.11 -16.14 -21.32
C ARG A 91 -3.46 -16.84 -22.51
N ALA A 92 -4.04 -17.93 -23.02
CA ALA A 92 -3.51 -18.62 -24.20
C ALA A 92 -3.49 -17.72 -25.45
N HIS A 93 -4.53 -16.91 -25.67
CA HIS A 93 -4.53 -15.95 -26.78
C HIS A 93 -3.46 -14.86 -26.60
N PHE A 94 -3.29 -14.33 -25.38
CA PHE A 94 -2.27 -13.32 -25.09
C PHE A 94 -0.85 -13.89 -25.18
N GLU A 95 -0.63 -15.14 -24.80
CA GLU A 95 0.66 -15.82 -24.92
C GLU A 95 1.14 -15.89 -26.38
N THR A 96 0.23 -16.17 -27.32
CA THR A 96 0.54 -16.12 -28.76
C THR A 96 0.99 -14.73 -29.22
N VAL A 97 0.42 -13.66 -28.66
CA VAL A 97 0.75 -12.28 -29.03
C VAL A 97 2.06 -11.81 -28.39
N ALA A 98 2.38 -12.30 -27.19
CA ALA A 98 3.61 -12.00 -26.46
C ALA A 98 4.86 -12.68 -27.04
N ALA A 99 4.69 -13.70 -27.90
CA ALA A 99 5.76 -14.45 -28.53
C ALA A 99 6.72 -13.58 -29.36
N GLU A 100 7.99 -13.97 -29.44
CA GLU A 100 9.04 -13.24 -30.16
C GLU A 100 8.81 -13.14 -31.67
N GLU A 101 8.00 -14.04 -32.25
CA GLU A 101 7.56 -13.97 -33.64
C GLU A 101 6.79 -12.68 -33.95
N ASN A 102 6.16 -12.08 -32.94
CA ASN A 102 5.51 -10.79 -33.07
C ASN A 102 6.56 -9.67 -33.01
N THR A 103 6.85 -9.05 -34.16
CA THR A 103 7.81 -7.94 -34.24
C THR A 103 7.32 -6.65 -33.58
N ASP A 104 6.02 -6.55 -33.25
CA ASP A 104 5.44 -5.37 -32.61
C ASP A 104 5.68 -5.42 -31.09
N THR A 105 6.62 -4.59 -30.63
CA THR A 105 7.02 -4.53 -29.22
C THR A 105 5.91 -3.98 -28.32
N GLN A 106 5.09 -3.05 -28.81
CA GLN A 106 3.99 -2.48 -28.04
C GLN A 106 2.88 -3.53 -27.83
N GLN A 107 2.54 -4.30 -28.87
CA GLN A 107 1.59 -5.40 -28.75
C GLN A 107 2.10 -6.49 -27.80
N ARG A 108 3.40 -6.81 -27.83
CA ARG A 108 4.00 -7.79 -26.90
C ARG A 108 3.95 -7.32 -25.45
N ALA A 109 4.24 -6.04 -25.19
CA ALA A 109 4.14 -5.45 -23.85
C ALA A 109 2.69 -5.50 -23.33
N LEU A 110 1.72 -5.08 -24.17
CA LEU A 110 0.30 -5.15 -23.87
C LEU A 110 -0.18 -6.58 -23.59
N ALA A 111 0.17 -7.54 -24.45
CA ALA A 111 -0.22 -8.93 -24.26
C ALA A 111 0.37 -9.53 -22.98
N THR A 112 1.64 -9.25 -22.69
CA THR A 112 2.30 -9.72 -21.46
C THR A 112 1.63 -9.14 -20.21
N LEU A 113 1.26 -7.86 -20.23
CA LEU A 113 0.46 -7.24 -19.17
C LEU A 113 -0.89 -7.97 -19.02
N LYS A 114 -1.64 -8.17 -20.11
CA LYS A 114 -2.95 -8.82 -20.07
C LYS A 114 -2.86 -10.27 -19.58
N MET A 115 -1.80 -11.02 -19.88
CA MET A 115 -1.54 -12.33 -19.25
C MET A 115 -1.43 -12.23 -17.73
N GLY A 116 -0.74 -11.20 -17.23
CA GLY A 116 -0.66 -10.91 -15.80
C GLY A 116 -2.03 -10.57 -15.20
N VAL A 117 -2.85 -9.78 -15.91
CA VAL A 117 -4.23 -9.46 -15.48
C VAL A 117 -5.09 -10.72 -15.40
N CYS A 118 -5.02 -11.63 -16.37
CA CYS A 118 -5.70 -12.93 -16.30
C CYS A 118 -5.32 -13.70 -15.03
N LEU A 119 -4.04 -13.72 -14.67
CA LEU A 119 -3.56 -14.38 -13.45
C LEU A 119 -4.01 -13.65 -12.18
N PHE A 120 -4.08 -12.32 -12.20
CA PHE A 120 -4.58 -11.51 -11.10
C PHE A 120 -6.06 -11.78 -10.81
N GLU A 121 -6.91 -11.74 -11.84
CA GLU A 121 -8.35 -12.02 -11.73
C GLU A 121 -8.61 -13.48 -11.35
N GLY A 122 -7.77 -14.41 -11.83
CA GLY A 122 -7.73 -15.79 -11.39
C GLY A 122 -7.18 -16.01 -9.97
N ARG A 123 -6.82 -14.94 -9.23
CA ARG A 123 -6.22 -14.96 -7.88
C ARG A 123 -4.88 -15.69 -7.77
N HIS A 124 -4.21 -15.93 -8.88
CA HIS A 124 -2.88 -16.53 -8.96
C HIS A 124 -1.77 -15.46 -8.80
N TYR A 125 -1.78 -14.75 -7.68
CA TYR A 125 -0.93 -13.58 -7.44
C TYR A 125 0.58 -13.84 -7.60
N GLY A 126 1.09 -14.99 -7.15
CA GLY A 126 2.52 -15.33 -7.29
C GLY A 126 2.98 -15.41 -8.75
N GLN A 127 2.16 -16.01 -9.62
CA GLN A 127 2.44 -16.06 -11.05
C GLN A 127 2.22 -14.70 -11.71
N CYS A 128 1.18 -13.98 -11.30
CA CYS A 128 0.93 -12.60 -11.74
C CYS A 128 2.19 -11.73 -11.53
N PHE A 129 2.78 -11.73 -10.32
CA PHE A 129 3.99 -10.94 -10.05
C PHE A 129 5.17 -11.30 -10.97
N LYS A 130 5.31 -12.59 -11.30
CA LYS A 130 6.36 -13.05 -12.23
C LYS A 130 6.14 -12.49 -13.64
N VAL A 131 4.89 -12.51 -14.12
CA VAL A 131 4.54 -11.97 -15.44
C VAL A 131 4.62 -10.44 -15.47
N MET A 132 4.12 -9.75 -14.43
CA MET A 132 4.22 -8.29 -14.33
C MET A 132 5.67 -7.81 -14.26
N ARG A 133 6.56 -8.53 -13.57
CA ARG A 133 8.01 -8.23 -13.58
C ARG A 133 8.62 -8.37 -14.97
N LYS A 134 8.16 -9.32 -15.79
CA LYS A 134 8.62 -9.40 -17.20
C LYS A 134 8.24 -8.15 -17.98
N VAL A 135 7.06 -7.57 -17.75
CA VAL A 135 6.67 -6.30 -18.39
C VAL A 135 7.70 -5.21 -18.08
N ILE A 136 8.06 -5.09 -16.80
CA ILE A 136 9.03 -4.10 -16.31
C ILE A 136 10.45 -4.38 -16.86
N GLU A 137 10.87 -5.64 -16.89
CA GLU A 137 12.23 -6.03 -17.26
C GLU A 137 12.50 -6.07 -18.76
N GLU A 138 11.52 -6.50 -19.55
CA GLU A 138 11.64 -6.69 -21.00
C GLU A 138 11.13 -5.47 -21.79
N PHE A 139 10.20 -4.69 -21.21
CA PHE A 139 9.61 -3.52 -21.84
C PHE A 139 9.64 -2.27 -20.94
N PRO A 140 10.81 -1.82 -20.41
CA PRO A 140 10.91 -0.78 -19.38
C PRO A 140 10.43 0.64 -19.81
N VAL A 141 10.24 0.87 -21.11
CA VAL A 141 9.77 2.15 -21.68
C VAL A 141 8.29 2.09 -22.09
N ALA A 142 7.66 0.93 -21.98
CA ALA A 142 6.28 0.75 -22.40
C ALA A 142 5.31 1.35 -21.37
N GLU A 143 4.21 1.95 -21.83
CA GLU A 143 3.17 2.56 -20.97
C GLU A 143 2.57 1.54 -19.98
N GLN A 144 2.59 0.26 -20.37
CA GLN A 144 2.10 -0.87 -19.56
C GLN A 144 2.88 -1.09 -18.26
N VAL A 145 4.06 -0.50 -18.10
CA VAL A 145 4.88 -0.63 -16.87
C VAL A 145 4.15 -0.03 -15.67
N ASN A 146 3.43 1.09 -15.84
CA ASN A 146 2.65 1.68 -14.76
C ASN A 146 1.53 0.75 -14.29
N GLU A 147 0.78 0.16 -15.23
CA GLU A 147 -0.24 -0.84 -14.91
C GLU A 147 0.37 -2.09 -14.25
N ALA A 148 1.54 -2.54 -14.70
CA ALA A 148 2.24 -3.66 -14.09
C ALA A 148 2.59 -3.40 -12.61
N TYR A 149 3.13 -2.22 -12.29
CA TYR A 149 3.36 -1.80 -10.91
C TYR A 149 2.06 -1.72 -10.09
N TYR A 150 0.99 -1.18 -10.69
CA TYR A 150 -0.32 -1.11 -10.06
C TYR A 150 -0.86 -2.48 -9.68
N TYR A 151 -0.83 -3.45 -10.60
CA TYR A 151 -1.29 -4.82 -10.33
C TYR A 151 -0.39 -5.58 -9.37
N ILE A 152 0.94 -5.35 -9.36
CA ILE A 152 1.82 -5.89 -8.32
C ILE A 152 1.42 -5.33 -6.95
N GLY A 153 1.21 -4.01 -6.88
CA GLY A 153 0.78 -3.32 -5.66
C GLY A 153 -0.56 -3.84 -5.14
N LEU A 154 -1.56 -3.90 -6.01
CA LEU A 154 -2.89 -4.43 -5.69
C LEU A 154 -2.83 -5.91 -5.30
N GLY A 155 -2.00 -6.72 -5.96
CA GLY A 155 -1.84 -8.13 -5.60
C GLY A 155 -1.23 -8.29 -4.21
N HIS A 156 -0.21 -7.50 -3.87
CA HIS A 156 0.33 -7.47 -2.51
C HIS A 156 -0.70 -6.97 -1.49
N PHE A 157 -1.50 -5.96 -1.84
CA PHE A 157 -2.59 -5.46 -1.00
C PHE A 157 -3.63 -6.55 -0.72
N LYS A 158 -4.07 -7.29 -1.75
CA LYS A 158 -5.02 -8.41 -1.61
C LYS A 158 -4.45 -9.58 -0.79
N GLN A 159 -3.13 -9.72 -0.74
CA GLN A 159 -2.44 -10.69 0.11
C GLN A 159 -2.16 -10.18 1.53
N GLY A 160 -2.47 -8.93 1.87
CA GLY A 160 -2.15 -8.31 3.16
C GLY A 160 -0.69 -7.84 3.31
N HIS A 161 0.10 -7.88 2.24
CA HIS A 161 1.49 -7.42 2.22
C HIS A 161 1.58 -5.90 1.97
N TYR A 162 1.06 -5.09 2.89
CA TYR A 162 0.89 -3.64 2.68
C TYR A 162 2.19 -2.88 2.37
N GLY A 163 3.32 -3.22 3.01
CA GLY A 163 4.60 -2.56 2.71
C GLY A 163 5.08 -2.77 1.28
N ARG A 164 4.95 -4.00 0.77
CA ARG A 164 5.26 -4.31 -0.64
C ARG A 164 4.23 -3.70 -1.59
N ALA A 165 2.98 -3.59 -1.16
CA ALA A 165 1.93 -2.91 -1.91
C ALA A 165 2.26 -1.44 -2.10
N ILE A 166 2.59 -0.72 -1.03
CA ILE A 166 3.00 0.70 -1.06
C ILE A 166 4.22 0.88 -1.96
N SER A 167 5.28 0.07 -1.78
CA SER A 167 6.49 0.20 -2.59
C SER A 167 6.24 0.00 -4.09
N ALA A 168 5.31 -0.87 -4.47
CA ALA A 168 4.94 -1.05 -5.87
C ALA A 168 4.02 0.07 -6.37
N LEU A 169 3.05 0.52 -5.56
CA LEU A 169 2.14 1.63 -5.91
C LEU A 169 2.88 2.97 -6.01
N GLU A 170 3.90 3.21 -5.19
CA GLU A 170 4.79 4.39 -5.29
C GLU A 170 5.51 4.47 -6.65
N LYS A 171 5.69 3.33 -7.34
CA LYS A 171 6.33 3.29 -8.66
C LYS A 171 5.34 3.46 -9.81
N VAL A 172 4.03 3.50 -9.54
CA VAL A 172 3.02 3.81 -10.56
C VAL A 172 3.19 5.25 -10.99
N GLY A 173 3.28 5.49 -12.29
CA GLY A 173 3.56 6.81 -12.86
C GLY A 173 5.04 7.05 -13.15
N THR A 174 5.95 6.13 -12.79
CA THR A 174 7.38 6.25 -13.12
C THR A 174 7.70 5.91 -14.58
N ALA A 175 6.81 5.19 -15.28
CA ALA A 175 6.91 4.99 -16.71
C ALA A 175 6.15 6.10 -17.44
N VAL A 176 6.87 7.12 -17.85
CA VAL A 176 6.35 8.22 -18.66
C VAL A 176 6.34 7.80 -20.12
N GLY A 177 5.18 7.83 -20.78
CA GLY A 177 5.08 7.67 -22.23
C GLY A 177 5.64 8.89 -22.97
N GLN A 178 6.09 8.75 -24.21
CA GLN A 178 6.67 9.88 -24.99
C GLN A 178 5.70 11.07 -25.20
N LYS A 179 4.41 10.92 -24.87
CA LYS A 179 3.37 11.94 -25.01
C LYS A 179 2.84 12.48 -23.67
N ASP A 180 3.38 12.03 -22.54
CA ASP A 180 2.92 12.47 -21.21
C ASP A 180 3.54 13.82 -20.84
N GLU A 181 2.79 14.91 -21.01
CA GLU A 181 3.16 16.26 -20.55
C GLU A 181 3.25 16.35 -19.01
N ASN A 182 2.59 15.42 -18.30
CA ASN A 182 2.59 15.36 -16.83
C ASN A 182 3.97 15.04 -16.22
N ALA A 183 4.91 14.52 -17.01
CA ALA A 183 6.26 14.21 -16.55
C ALA A 183 7.12 15.44 -16.21
N GLU A 184 6.64 16.62 -16.57
CA GLU A 184 7.29 17.89 -16.23
C GLU A 184 6.74 18.52 -14.94
N LYS A 185 5.89 17.80 -14.20
CA LYS A 185 5.31 18.24 -12.93
C LYS A 185 5.70 17.32 -11.77
N LEU A 186 5.98 17.90 -10.61
CA LEU A 186 6.30 17.20 -9.37
C LEU A 186 5.35 17.67 -8.27
N GLU A 187 4.61 16.76 -7.66
CA GLU A 187 3.78 17.10 -6.50
C GLU A 187 4.63 17.28 -5.23
N ALA A 188 4.52 18.44 -4.57
CA ALA A 188 5.27 18.71 -3.35
C ALA A 188 4.96 17.68 -2.24
N GLY A 189 5.98 17.24 -1.51
CA GLY A 189 5.82 16.23 -0.46
C GLY A 189 5.70 14.79 -0.96
N LYS A 190 5.61 14.57 -2.28
CA LYS A 190 5.70 13.23 -2.88
C LYS A 190 7.13 12.86 -3.21
N ARG A 191 7.37 11.58 -3.45
CA ARG A 191 8.67 11.08 -3.86
C ARG A 191 8.95 11.52 -5.30
N PHE A 192 10.07 12.19 -5.53
CA PHE A 192 10.51 12.59 -6.87
C PHE A 192 11.32 11.46 -7.50
N PHE A 193 10.92 11.02 -8.68
CA PHE A 193 11.59 9.97 -9.43
C PHE A 193 12.30 10.56 -10.64
N VAL A 194 13.53 10.12 -10.86
CA VAL A 194 14.32 10.51 -12.03
C VAL A 194 14.60 9.28 -12.87
N LYS A 195 14.05 9.26 -14.08
CA LYS A 195 14.28 8.23 -15.09
C LYS A 195 15.15 8.80 -16.19
N ILE A 196 16.24 8.11 -16.51
CA ILE A 196 17.11 8.47 -17.63
C ILE A 196 17.08 7.33 -18.62
N GLU A 197 16.82 7.65 -19.88
CA GLU A 197 16.92 6.73 -21.01
C GLU A 197 18.05 7.20 -21.92
N ASP A 198 19.09 6.38 -22.04
CA ASP A 198 20.27 6.67 -22.82
C ASP A 198 20.88 5.37 -23.36
N ALA A 199 21.32 5.41 -24.61
CA ALA A 199 21.88 4.25 -25.31
C ALA A 199 23.21 3.80 -24.69
N ASP A 200 23.98 4.73 -24.14
CA ASP A 200 25.28 4.47 -23.53
C ASP A 200 25.19 3.63 -22.27
N LEU A 201 24.07 3.75 -21.57
CA LEU A 201 23.82 3.03 -20.34
C LEU A 201 23.81 1.51 -20.55
N ALA A 202 23.66 1.03 -21.80
CA ALA A 202 23.68 -0.39 -22.13
C ALA A 202 24.98 -1.13 -21.71
N ILE A 203 26.06 -0.39 -21.41
CA ILE A 203 27.36 -0.95 -20.98
C ILE A 203 27.47 -1.00 -19.44
N LEU A 204 26.58 -0.33 -18.69
CA LEU A 204 26.64 -0.34 -17.22
C LEU A 204 26.48 -1.74 -16.64
N GLU A 205 27.27 -2.03 -15.61
CA GLU A 205 27.11 -3.23 -14.82
C GLU A 205 25.87 -3.16 -13.92
N LYS A 206 25.31 -4.33 -13.55
CA LYS A 206 24.04 -4.42 -12.80
C LYS A 206 24.04 -3.68 -11.45
N ASN A 207 25.21 -3.45 -10.85
CA ASN A 207 25.36 -2.80 -9.55
C ASN A 207 25.99 -1.41 -9.64
N GLU A 208 26.30 -0.94 -10.85
CA GLU A 208 26.86 0.39 -11.06
C GLU A 208 25.72 1.42 -11.07
N THR A 209 25.93 2.54 -10.39
CA THR A 209 24.94 3.62 -10.26
C THR A 209 25.35 4.81 -11.11
N VAL A 210 24.33 5.52 -11.62
CA VAL A 210 24.53 6.77 -12.35
C VAL A 210 24.16 7.92 -11.42
N PRO A 211 25.11 8.78 -11.00
CA PRO A 211 24.80 9.92 -10.17
C PRO A 211 24.09 10.99 -11.00
N VAL A 212 22.98 11.49 -10.50
CA VAL A 212 22.20 12.56 -11.11
C VAL A 212 22.06 13.68 -10.11
N LYS A 213 22.39 14.91 -10.54
CA LYS A 213 22.30 16.07 -9.67
C LYS A 213 20.94 16.73 -9.83
N VAL A 214 20.32 17.07 -8.71
CA VAL A 214 19.04 17.75 -8.67
C VAL A 214 19.17 19.05 -7.89
N ARG A 215 18.59 20.13 -8.41
CA ARG A 215 18.66 21.47 -7.83
C ARG A 215 17.31 22.15 -7.82
N THR A 216 16.99 22.90 -6.78
CA THR A 216 15.78 23.72 -6.75
C THR A 216 16.07 25.19 -7.04
N SER A 217 15.08 25.94 -7.51
CA SER A 217 15.18 27.39 -7.72
C SER A 217 15.57 28.18 -6.46
N GLN A 218 15.30 27.61 -5.28
CA GLN A 218 15.57 28.16 -3.96
C GLN A 218 17.01 27.87 -3.50
N GLY A 219 17.75 27.08 -4.27
CA GLY A 219 19.17 26.80 -4.05
C GLY A 219 19.46 25.49 -3.32
N ASP A 220 18.46 24.61 -3.17
CA ASP A 220 18.72 23.26 -2.67
C ASP A 220 19.45 22.42 -3.72
N GLU A 221 20.28 21.47 -3.29
CA GLU A 221 21.08 20.62 -4.17
C GLU A 221 21.32 19.24 -3.55
N GLU A 222 20.91 18.20 -4.28
CA GLU A 222 21.06 16.79 -3.90
C GLU A 222 21.61 15.95 -5.04
N ILE A 223 22.15 14.77 -4.69
CA ILE A 223 22.63 13.76 -5.64
C ILE A 223 21.77 12.50 -5.50
N ILE A 224 21.20 12.06 -6.61
CA ILE A 224 20.40 10.84 -6.71
C ILE A 224 21.25 9.77 -7.37
N GLU A 225 21.39 8.63 -6.70
CA GLU A 225 21.99 7.44 -7.28
C GLU A 225 20.92 6.65 -8.07
N CYS A 226 21.03 6.67 -9.40
CA CYS A 226 20.10 5.96 -10.27
C CYS A 226 20.61 4.55 -10.58
N ILE A 227 19.71 3.56 -10.48
CA ILE A 227 20.03 2.14 -10.67
C ILE A 227 19.47 1.65 -12.01
N PRO A 228 20.19 0.79 -12.75
CA PRO A 228 19.69 0.05 -13.92
C PRO A 228 18.31 -0.59 -13.74
N VAL A 229 17.41 -0.38 -14.71
CA VAL A 229 16.09 -1.02 -14.76
C VAL A 229 15.96 -1.90 -16.00
N GLY A 230 15.69 -3.18 -15.77
CA GLY A 230 15.43 -4.17 -16.81
C GLY A 230 16.69 -4.87 -17.35
N ARG A 231 16.50 -5.71 -18.37
CA ARG A 231 17.59 -6.56 -18.92
C ARG A 231 18.52 -5.82 -19.88
N ASN A 232 18.02 -4.81 -20.57
CA ASN A 232 18.82 -3.91 -21.40
C ASN A 232 18.99 -2.62 -20.62
N VAL A 233 20.19 -2.35 -20.11
CA VAL A 233 20.52 -1.24 -19.18
C VAL A 233 20.43 0.14 -19.83
N ARG A 234 19.54 0.36 -20.80
CA ARG A 234 19.33 1.69 -21.41
C ARG A 234 18.55 2.65 -20.52
N VAL A 235 18.04 2.15 -19.40
CA VAL A 235 17.19 2.91 -18.50
C VAL A 235 17.74 2.77 -17.08
N VAL A 236 17.95 3.90 -16.42
CA VAL A 236 18.23 3.96 -14.98
C VAL A 236 17.12 4.74 -14.28
N LEU A 237 16.84 4.36 -13.03
CA LEU A 237 15.82 4.98 -12.20
C LEU A 237 16.39 5.29 -10.81
N GLY A 238 16.27 6.54 -10.39
CA GLY A 238 16.56 7.00 -9.05
C GLY A 238 15.34 7.66 -8.43
N SER A 239 15.38 7.84 -7.11
CA SER A 239 14.30 8.54 -6.39
C SER A 239 14.85 9.29 -5.18
N ILE A 240 14.23 10.42 -4.86
CA ILE A 240 14.53 11.22 -3.67
C ILE A 240 13.22 11.70 -3.02
N PRO A 241 13.09 11.68 -1.68
CA PRO A 241 11.96 12.31 -1.02
C PRO A 241 11.95 13.82 -1.26
N THR A 242 10.77 14.42 -1.30
CA THR A 242 10.60 15.88 -1.32
C THR A 242 9.74 16.32 -0.16
N ARG A 243 9.88 17.59 0.24
CA ARG A 243 9.08 18.19 1.32
C ARG A 243 8.99 19.70 1.11
N LEU A 244 7.90 20.30 1.60
CA LEU A 244 7.81 21.75 1.75
C LEU A 244 8.80 22.24 2.82
N GLY A 245 9.56 23.27 2.51
CA GLY A 245 10.54 23.80 3.46
C GLY A 245 11.63 24.64 2.82
N LYS A 246 12.53 25.15 3.67
CA LYS A 246 13.70 25.90 3.24
C LYS A 246 14.78 24.98 2.69
N ALA A 247 15.43 25.39 1.61
CA ALA A 247 16.51 24.66 0.94
C ALA A 247 17.65 24.24 1.88
N ARG A 248 17.99 22.94 1.92
CA ARG A 248 19.12 22.40 2.71
C ARG A 248 19.93 21.35 1.93
N LYS A 249 21.06 21.80 1.38
CA LYS A 249 21.95 20.95 0.57
C LYS A 249 22.54 19.76 1.32
N GLY A 250 22.53 18.61 0.66
CA GLY A 250 23.21 17.38 1.07
C GLY A 250 22.55 16.60 2.20
N ASN A 251 21.27 16.84 2.49
CA ASN A 251 20.52 16.16 3.54
C ASN A 251 19.74 14.92 3.01
N GLY A 252 19.76 14.67 1.70
CA GLY A 252 19.06 13.57 1.04
C GLY A 252 17.55 13.77 0.87
N ILE A 253 17.04 14.98 1.05
CA ILE A 253 15.65 15.40 0.85
C ILE A 253 15.67 16.66 -0.01
N ILE A 254 14.82 16.72 -1.04
CA ILE A 254 14.67 17.95 -1.81
C ILE A 254 13.60 18.83 -1.17
N GLU A 255 14.02 19.95 -0.57
CA GLU A 255 13.13 21.00 -0.08
C GLU A 255 12.67 21.94 -1.20
N VAL A 256 11.36 22.09 -1.31
CA VAL A 256 10.70 22.92 -2.32
C VAL A 256 9.73 23.88 -1.65
N THR A 257 9.49 25.03 -2.28
CA THR A 257 8.34 25.89 -1.95
C THR A 257 7.33 25.85 -3.09
N GLY A 258 6.16 26.43 -2.88
CA GLY A 258 5.10 26.58 -3.86
C GLY A 258 5.60 27.22 -5.14
N THR A 259 5.26 26.61 -6.29
CA THR A 259 5.71 26.99 -7.64
C THR A 259 7.22 26.86 -7.91
N ALA A 260 7.99 26.21 -7.02
CA ALA A 260 9.41 25.93 -7.24
C ALA A 260 9.67 25.22 -8.58
N LYS A 261 10.86 25.42 -9.12
CA LYS A 261 11.36 24.60 -10.24
C LYS A 261 12.50 23.73 -9.77
N VAL A 262 12.42 22.45 -10.11
CA VAL A 262 13.45 21.45 -9.88
C VAL A 262 14.17 21.21 -11.19
N GLN A 263 15.47 21.43 -11.22
CA GLN A 263 16.35 21.16 -12.35
C GLN A 263 17.10 19.85 -12.11
N VAL A 264 17.03 18.95 -13.09
CA VAL A 264 17.75 17.68 -13.12
C VAL A 264 18.90 17.81 -14.12
N ASP A 265 20.12 17.60 -13.63
CA ASP A 265 21.36 17.66 -14.39
C ASP A 265 21.95 16.24 -14.51
N TYR A 266 22.02 15.71 -15.74
CA TYR A 266 22.64 14.42 -16.09
C TYR A 266 23.79 14.63 -17.07
N VAL A 267 24.90 13.90 -16.90
CA VAL A 267 26.06 13.96 -17.79
C VAL A 267 26.03 12.79 -18.76
N ASP A 268 25.77 13.08 -20.03
CA ASP A 268 25.75 12.13 -21.15
C ASP A 268 27.20 11.89 -21.62
N SER A 269 27.71 10.68 -21.41
CA SER A 269 29.13 10.36 -21.63
C SER A 269 29.48 10.29 -23.13
N HIS A 270 28.58 9.80 -23.99
CA HIS A 270 28.77 9.69 -25.43
C HIS A 270 27.51 10.03 -26.23
N THR A 271 27.45 11.27 -26.72
CA THR A 271 26.34 11.66 -27.60
C THR A 271 26.41 10.97 -28.98
N ALA A 272 25.25 10.82 -29.63
CA ALA A 272 25.15 10.35 -31.03
C ALA A 272 25.98 11.18 -32.04
N ASN A 273 26.33 12.42 -31.68
CA ASN A 273 27.17 13.33 -32.47
C ASN A 273 28.67 13.22 -32.13
N ARG A 274 29.09 12.24 -31.33
CA ARG A 274 30.49 12.00 -30.88
C ARG A 274 31.07 13.11 -29.98
N ALA A 275 30.23 13.91 -29.34
CA ALA A 275 30.65 14.77 -28.23
C ALA A 275 30.63 13.98 -26.92
N PHE A 276 31.59 14.25 -26.04
CA PHE A 276 31.79 13.57 -24.76
C PHE A 276 31.35 14.46 -23.60
N ASN A 277 30.77 13.87 -22.55
CA ASN A 277 30.39 14.53 -21.29
C ASN A 277 29.51 15.77 -21.50
N VAL A 278 28.39 15.60 -22.20
CA VAL A 278 27.45 16.69 -22.47
C VAL A 278 26.42 16.77 -21.34
N ASP A 279 26.32 17.93 -20.70
CA ASP A 279 25.29 18.19 -19.69
C ASP A 279 23.89 18.21 -20.34
N ARG A 280 23.02 17.33 -19.88
CA ARG A 280 21.59 17.30 -20.17
C ARG A 280 20.83 17.87 -18.98
N LYS A 281 20.04 18.90 -19.24
CA LYS A 281 19.27 19.61 -18.22
C LYS A 281 17.79 19.47 -18.50
N LYS A 282 17.02 19.08 -17.49
CA LYS A 282 15.55 19.04 -17.57
C LYS A 282 14.96 19.80 -16.38
N GLY A 283 14.06 20.74 -16.66
CA GLY A 283 13.29 21.43 -15.64
C GLY A 283 11.97 20.72 -15.37
N VAL A 284 11.59 20.64 -14.10
CA VAL A 284 10.34 20.11 -13.59
C VAL A 284 9.71 21.19 -12.71
N THR A 285 8.41 21.43 -12.87
CA THR A 285 7.68 22.42 -12.08
C THR A 285 7.03 21.73 -10.88
N VAL A 286 7.23 22.25 -9.69
CA VAL A 286 6.53 21.78 -8.49
C VAL A 286 5.08 22.28 -8.54
N VAL A 287 4.14 21.38 -8.28
CA VAL A 287 2.71 21.64 -8.24
C VAL A 287 2.11 21.12 -6.94
N GLY A 288 1.04 21.75 -6.48
CA GLY A 288 0.16 21.26 -5.41
C GLY A 288 -1.07 20.63 -6.04
N ASN A 289 -1.57 19.54 -5.45
CA ASN A 289 -2.93 19.08 -5.73
C ASN A 289 -3.80 19.58 -4.60
N ALA A 290 -4.58 20.64 -4.85
CA ALA A 290 -5.32 21.25 -3.77
C ALA A 290 -6.43 20.33 -3.22
N LEU A 291 -6.71 20.44 -1.93
CA LEU A 291 -7.80 19.74 -1.26
C LEU A 291 -8.57 20.72 -0.37
N VAL A 292 -9.90 20.76 -0.52
CA VAL A 292 -10.79 21.62 0.27
C VAL A 292 -11.58 20.76 1.26
N GLN A 293 -11.64 21.16 2.51
CA GLN A 293 -12.34 20.42 3.57
C GLN A 293 -13.02 21.37 4.57
N VAL A 294 -14.16 20.92 5.09
CA VAL A 294 -14.76 21.49 6.31
C VAL A 294 -14.31 20.63 7.47
N MET A 295 -13.82 21.24 8.55
CA MET A 295 -13.14 20.57 9.65
C MET A 295 -13.88 20.78 10.98
N ASP A 296 -13.56 19.92 11.95
CA ASP A 296 -13.92 20.16 13.35
C ASP A 296 -13.15 21.34 13.96
N GLY A 297 -13.53 21.74 15.18
CA GLY A 297 -12.92 22.89 15.86
C GLY A 297 -11.44 22.70 16.19
N ALA A 298 -10.93 21.47 16.15
CA ALA A 298 -9.53 21.14 16.37
C ALA A 298 -8.72 20.99 15.08
N PHE A 299 -9.37 21.08 13.91
CA PHE A 299 -8.79 20.78 12.59
C PHE A 299 -8.16 19.38 12.51
N SER A 300 -8.72 18.41 13.24
CA SER A 300 -8.30 17.01 13.26
C SER A 300 -9.05 16.16 12.24
N GLU A 301 -10.36 16.36 12.12
CA GLU A 301 -11.23 15.52 11.28
C GLU A 301 -12.09 16.36 10.34
N ALA A 302 -12.30 15.82 9.14
CA ALA A 302 -13.23 16.42 8.18
C ALA A 302 -14.67 16.14 8.58
N LEU A 303 -15.51 17.16 8.55
CA LEU A 303 -16.92 17.11 8.91
C LEU A 303 -17.82 17.19 7.68
N GLN A 304 -18.96 16.51 7.77
CA GLN A 304 -20.07 16.63 6.81
C GLN A 304 -21.19 17.54 7.33
N GLY A 305 -20.99 18.17 8.49
CA GLY A 305 -21.99 19.05 9.11
C GLY A 305 -21.37 20.26 9.80
N VAL A 306 -22.13 21.35 9.85
CA VAL A 306 -21.78 22.59 10.54
C VAL A 306 -22.93 22.97 11.48
N VAL A 307 -22.60 23.34 12.71
CA VAL A 307 -23.60 23.76 13.70
C VAL A 307 -23.99 25.20 13.48
N LEU A 308 -25.28 25.47 13.35
CA LEU A 308 -25.82 26.82 13.36
C LEU A 308 -25.57 27.51 14.71
N GLY A 309 -25.11 28.76 14.67
CA GLY A 309 -24.68 29.53 15.84
C GLY A 309 -23.24 29.27 16.28
N LYS A 310 -22.46 28.46 15.53
CA LYS A 310 -21.02 28.24 15.74
C LYS A 310 -20.24 28.64 14.49
N GLU A 311 -18.91 28.58 14.61
CA GLU A 311 -18.02 28.79 13.47
C GLU A 311 -17.89 27.51 12.63
N ALA A 312 -17.87 27.68 11.31
CA ALA A 312 -17.44 26.66 10.36
C ALA A 312 -15.92 26.76 10.19
N ASN A 313 -15.21 25.66 10.43
CA ASN A 313 -13.76 25.60 10.26
C ASN A 313 -13.44 25.08 8.86
N ILE A 314 -12.64 25.82 8.10
CA ILE A 314 -12.36 25.53 6.69
C ILE A 314 -10.85 25.35 6.54
N GLN A 315 -10.46 24.27 5.85
CA GLN A 315 -9.08 23.99 5.53
C GLN A 315 -8.93 23.79 4.02
N VAL A 316 -7.93 24.45 3.44
CA VAL A 316 -7.45 24.17 2.10
C VAL A 316 -5.98 23.75 2.20
N SER A 317 -5.67 22.57 1.70
CA SER A 317 -4.29 22.14 1.50
C SER A 317 -3.91 22.50 0.07
N ASP A 318 -2.93 23.38 -0.14
CA ASP A 318 -2.43 23.72 -1.47
C ASP A 318 -0.98 24.20 -1.39
N ALA A 319 -0.06 23.33 -1.81
CA ALA A 319 1.37 23.62 -1.79
C ALA A 319 1.76 24.80 -2.71
N ASP A 320 0.98 25.11 -3.75
CA ASP A 320 1.34 26.17 -4.71
C ASP A 320 1.18 27.57 -4.14
N ARG A 321 0.44 27.69 -3.03
CA ARG A 321 0.21 28.94 -2.32
C ARG A 321 1.22 29.22 -1.22
N ASP A 322 2.06 28.25 -0.90
CA ASP A 322 3.08 28.30 0.16
C ASP A 322 4.44 28.73 -0.45
N ILE A 323 4.66 30.03 -0.60
CA ILE A 323 5.76 30.59 -1.40
C ILE A 323 6.83 31.23 -0.50
N SER A 324 6.46 31.71 0.68
CA SER A 324 7.32 32.52 1.55
C SER A 324 7.62 31.83 2.88
N ASP A 325 8.73 32.20 3.53
CA ASP A 325 9.09 31.69 4.86
C ASP A 325 8.03 32.03 5.96
N LYS A 326 7.08 32.93 5.67
CA LYS A 326 6.02 33.37 6.59
C LYS A 326 4.69 32.81 6.14
N ALA A 327 3.72 32.76 7.06
CA ALA A 327 2.37 32.32 6.76
C ALA A 327 1.78 33.08 5.56
N ASP A 328 1.54 32.34 4.48
CA ASP A 328 0.90 32.86 3.28
C ASP A 328 -0.63 32.89 3.42
N ILE A 329 -1.29 33.55 2.47
CA ILE A 329 -2.74 33.68 2.44
C ILE A 329 -3.33 33.14 1.13
N LEU A 330 -4.52 32.57 1.22
CA LEU A 330 -5.32 32.20 0.05
C LEU A 330 -6.78 32.62 0.22
N LYS A 331 -7.48 32.81 -0.91
CA LYS A 331 -8.89 33.22 -0.92
C LYS A 331 -9.77 32.05 -1.32
N VAL A 332 -10.87 31.86 -0.60
CA VAL A 332 -11.92 30.89 -0.96
C VAL A 332 -13.29 31.57 -0.98
N LYS A 333 -14.19 30.99 -1.75
CA LYS A 333 -15.60 31.42 -1.81
C LYS A 333 -16.45 30.43 -1.03
N VAL A 334 -17.17 30.90 -0.03
CA VAL A 334 -18.08 30.08 0.77
C VAL A 334 -19.51 30.48 0.47
N GLN A 335 -20.36 29.51 0.15
CA GLN A 335 -21.75 29.76 -0.25
C GLN A 335 -22.70 28.93 0.58
N VAL A 336 -23.85 29.51 0.94
CA VAL A 336 -24.98 28.76 1.50
C VAL A 336 -25.89 28.35 0.36
N LEU A 337 -26.15 27.06 0.24
CA LEU A 337 -26.99 26.45 -0.79
C LEU A 337 -28.25 25.88 -0.15
N ARG A 338 -29.41 26.29 -0.66
CA ARG A 338 -30.71 25.76 -0.25
C ARG A 338 -31.32 24.94 -1.36
N GLN A 339 -31.93 23.81 -1.01
CA GLN A 339 -32.64 22.99 -1.97
C GLN A 339 -33.83 23.77 -2.55
N LYS A 340 -33.92 23.84 -3.88
CA LYS A 340 -35.05 24.44 -4.58
C LYS A 340 -36.29 23.57 -4.38
N THR A 341 -37.44 24.23 -4.28
CA THR A 341 -38.73 23.54 -4.28
C THR A 341 -39.04 22.98 -5.68
N PRO A 342 -39.90 21.96 -5.81
CA PRO A 342 -40.32 21.44 -7.11
C PRO A 342 -40.84 22.53 -8.06
N VAL A 343 -41.56 23.53 -7.50
CA VAL A 343 -42.10 24.66 -8.24
C VAL A 343 -40.99 25.56 -8.80
N GLU A 344 -39.97 25.90 -8.01
CA GLU A 344 -38.83 26.70 -8.47
C GLU A 344 -38.04 25.97 -9.58
N ILE A 345 -37.91 24.65 -9.48
CA ILE A 345 -37.27 23.83 -10.52
C ILE A 345 -38.10 23.85 -11.80
N GLU A 346 -39.42 23.71 -11.72
CA GLU A 346 -40.32 23.77 -12.87
C GLU A 346 -40.32 25.15 -13.55
N GLU A 347 -40.31 26.23 -12.77
CA GLU A 347 -40.21 27.61 -13.29
C GLU A 347 -38.88 27.88 -13.99
N GLU A 348 -37.76 27.41 -13.43
CA GLU A 348 -36.44 27.56 -14.05
C GLU A 348 -36.30 26.71 -15.31
N LYS A 349 -36.83 25.48 -15.30
CA LYS A 349 -36.97 24.67 -16.52
C LYS A 349 -37.80 25.39 -17.56
N ALA A 350 -38.94 25.97 -17.18
CA ALA A 350 -39.81 26.71 -18.09
C ALA A 350 -39.11 27.95 -18.67
N LYS A 351 -38.35 28.69 -17.86
CA LYS A 351 -37.52 29.82 -18.34
C LYS A 351 -36.43 29.36 -19.30
N LEU A 352 -35.69 28.29 -18.98
CA LEU A 352 -34.66 27.76 -19.86
C LEU A 352 -35.24 27.23 -21.19
N ILE A 353 -36.45 26.66 -21.17
CA ILE A 353 -37.16 26.24 -22.38
C ILE A 353 -37.61 27.46 -23.22
N ALA A 354 -38.12 28.50 -22.56
CA ALA A 354 -38.53 29.74 -23.20
C ALA A 354 -37.33 30.52 -23.81
N GLU A 355 -36.19 30.57 -23.11
CA GLU A 355 -34.95 31.20 -23.59
C GLU A 355 -34.26 30.39 -24.69
N ARG A 356 -34.33 29.05 -24.64
CA ARG A 356 -33.81 28.17 -25.70
C ARG A 356 -34.69 28.11 -26.95
N GLY A 357 -35.82 28.83 -26.97
CA GLY A 357 -36.68 28.93 -28.14
C GLY A 357 -37.24 27.58 -28.62
N ILE A 358 -37.44 26.62 -27.72
CA ILE A 358 -38.11 25.37 -28.07
C ILE A 358 -39.61 25.62 -28.03
N VAL A 359 -40.16 25.98 -29.19
CA VAL A 359 -41.60 26.01 -29.43
C VAL A 359 -42.15 24.61 -29.18
N SER A 360 -42.91 24.42 -28.10
CA SER A 360 -43.82 23.28 -27.98
C SER A 360 -44.88 23.37 -29.08
N PRO A 361 -45.29 22.25 -29.69
CA PRO A 361 -45.99 22.26 -30.96
C PRO A 361 -47.43 22.74 -30.78
N ASP A 362 -47.82 23.71 -31.61
CA ASP A 362 -49.23 24.03 -31.85
C ASP A 362 -49.97 22.78 -32.37
N PRO A 363 -51.26 22.62 -32.03
CA PRO A 363 -52.09 21.58 -32.57
C PRO A 363 -52.37 21.89 -34.05
N VAL A 364 -52.61 20.83 -34.83
CA VAL A 364 -53.06 20.83 -36.24
C VAL A 364 -51.94 20.71 -37.30
N GLY A 365 -51.65 19.44 -37.61
CA GLY A 365 -51.63 18.95 -38.98
C GLY A 365 -50.38 19.18 -39.83
N LYS A 366 -49.43 18.23 -39.80
CA LYS A 366 -48.79 17.65 -41.01
C LYS A 366 -47.89 16.44 -40.70
N ALA A 367 -48.10 15.39 -41.50
CA ALA A 367 -47.31 14.18 -41.80
C ALA A 367 -46.30 13.63 -40.76
N VAL A 368 -46.70 12.52 -40.14
CA VAL A 368 -45.88 11.59 -39.35
C VAL A 368 -44.92 10.81 -40.26
N ALA A 369 -43.62 10.85 -39.98
CA ALA A 369 -42.67 9.83 -40.45
C ALA A 369 -42.79 8.57 -39.56
N PRO A 370 -42.60 7.35 -40.09
CA PRO A 370 -42.96 6.14 -39.38
C PRO A 370 -42.04 5.90 -38.16
N ALA A 371 -42.67 5.60 -37.03
CA ALA A 371 -41.99 5.23 -35.79
C ALA A 371 -41.31 3.86 -35.94
N ILE A 372 -40.04 3.78 -35.53
CA ILE A 372 -39.33 2.51 -35.30
C ILE A 372 -39.73 2.04 -33.89
N PRO A 373 -40.32 0.85 -33.71
CA PRO A 373 -40.64 0.34 -32.37
C PRO A 373 -39.35 0.00 -31.61
N GLY A 374 -39.15 0.63 -30.44
CA GLY A 374 -38.09 0.25 -29.48
C GLY A 374 -36.96 1.27 -29.26
N ILE A 375 -37.04 2.46 -29.84
CA ILE A 375 -36.14 3.59 -29.50
C ILE A 375 -37.01 4.72 -28.98
N GLU A 376 -37.13 4.82 -27.66
CA GLU A 376 -37.54 6.08 -27.04
C GLU A 376 -36.42 7.07 -27.33
N SER A 377 -36.73 8.11 -28.11
CA SER A 377 -35.85 9.26 -28.25
C SER A 377 -35.66 9.82 -26.85
N VAL A 378 -34.44 9.74 -26.32
CA VAL A 378 -34.07 10.35 -25.05
C VAL A 378 -34.28 11.85 -25.23
N GLU A 379 -35.41 12.37 -24.76
CA GLU A 379 -35.60 13.80 -24.59
C GLU A 379 -34.46 14.27 -23.68
N GLU A 380 -33.60 15.15 -24.19
CA GLU A 380 -32.60 15.84 -23.37
C GLU A 380 -33.34 16.62 -22.29
N GLN A 381 -33.49 15.99 -21.11
CA GLN A 381 -34.07 16.63 -19.96
C GLN A 381 -33.16 17.79 -19.58
N VAL A 382 -33.68 19.02 -19.66
CA VAL A 382 -32.98 20.22 -19.21
C VAL A 382 -32.64 20.03 -17.73
N GLN A 383 -31.36 19.83 -17.45
CA GLN A 383 -30.83 19.57 -16.12
C GLN A 383 -30.67 20.91 -15.39
N VAL A 384 -31.50 21.14 -14.37
CA VAL A 384 -31.46 22.34 -13.52
C VAL A 384 -30.77 22.00 -12.20
N ASP A 385 -29.88 22.88 -11.72
CA ASP A 385 -29.23 22.71 -10.43
C ASP A 385 -30.29 22.65 -9.33
N PRO A 386 -30.37 21.55 -8.54
CA PRO A 386 -31.38 21.41 -7.50
C PRO A 386 -31.18 22.38 -6.33
N PHE A 387 -30.08 23.13 -6.28
CA PHE A 387 -29.79 24.10 -5.24
C PHE A 387 -29.80 25.54 -5.76
N LYS A 388 -30.24 26.48 -4.92
CA LYS A 388 -30.08 27.92 -5.12
C LYS A 388 -29.05 28.46 -4.13
N VAL A 389 -28.24 29.40 -4.59
CA VAL A 389 -27.33 30.16 -3.72
C VAL A 389 -28.17 31.16 -2.92
N VAL A 390 -28.04 31.08 -1.60
CA VAL A 390 -28.75 31.93 -0.63
C VAL A 390 -27.84 33.07 -0.19
N ASP A 391 -26.61 32.72 0.19
CA ASP A 391 -25.60 33.63 0.72
C ASP A 391 -24.23 33.28 0.14
N THR A 392 -23.32 34.25 0.09
CA THR A 392 -21.96 34.11 -0.43
C THR A 392 -21.02 35.05 0.29
N VAL A 393 -19.98 34.47 0.88
CA VAL A 393 -18.90 35.22 1.54
C VAL A 393 -17.56 34.81 0.94
N GLU A 394 -16.73 35.80 0.62
CA GLU A 394 -15.32 35.57 0.30
C GLU A 394 -14.50 35.66 1.59
N MET A 395 -13.73 34.61 1.89
CA MET A 395 -12.88 34.59 3.08
C MET A 395 -11.42 34.34 2.72
N ILE A 396 -10.54 34.84 3.58
CA ILE A 396 -9.10 34.64 3.49
C ILE A 396 -8.71 33.55 4.48
N LEU A 397 -8.07 32.50 3.98
CA LEU A 397 -7.43 31.48 4.81
C LEU A 397 -5.96 31.85 4.97
N THR A 398 -5.42 31.59 6.15
CA THR A 398 -4.01 31.86 6.47
C THR A 398 -3.31 30.53 6.73
N GLU A 399 -2.10 30.40 6.22
CA GLU A 399 -1.28 29.24 6.45
C GLU A 399 -1.04 29.03 7.95
N SER A 400 -1.09 27.78 8.38
CA SER A 400 -1.06 27.40 9.79
C SER A 400 0.07 26.44 10.09
N GLU A 401 0.77 26.67 11.20
CA GLU A 401 1.75 25.74 11.73
C GLU A 401 1.09 24.43 12.20
N ILE A 402 1.76 23.31 11.95
CA ILE A 402 1.37 22.01 12.52
C ILE A 402 1.90 21.96 13.96
N LYS A 403 1.03 22.19 14.95
CA LYS A 403 1.39 21.95 16.35
C LYS A 403 1.53 20.44 16.58
N PRO A 404 2.69 19.95 17.06
CA PRO A 404 2.79 18.57 17.54
C PRO A 404 1.79 18.39 18.67
N GLN A 405 0.95 17.36 18.63
CA GLN A 405 0.06 17.05 19.74
C GLN A 405 0.91 16.71 20.97
N GLU A 406 0.88 17.56 21.99
CA GLU A 406 1.49 17.28 23.28
C GLU A 406 0.82 16.04 23.89
N LYS A 407 1.59 14.96 24.06
CA LYS A 407 1.19 13.83 24.90
C LYS A 407 1.05 14.37 26.32
N VAL A 408 -0.18 14.54 26.79
CA VAL A 408 -0.47 14.87 28.19
C VAL A 408 -0.10 13.65 29.04
N ILE A 409 1.16 13.56 29.45
CA ILE A 409 1.59 12.64 30.49
C ILE A 409 1.07 13.22 31.80
N THR A 410 -0.07 12.72 32.27
CA THR A 410 -0.54 12.99 33.62
C THR A 410 0.44 12.34 34.60
N LYS A 411 1.31 13.17 35.21
CA LYS A 411 2.09 12.76 36.39
C LYS A 411 1.09 12.37 37.49
N PRO A 412 1.17 11.14 38.06
CA PRO A 412 0.31 10.78 39.17
C PRO A 412 0.71 11.58 40.42
N VAL A 413 -0.32 12.12 41.06
CA VAL A 413 -0.29 12.84 42.34
C VAL A 413 0.23 11.92 43.44
N ASN A 414 1.22 12.42 44.19
CA ASN A 414 1.66 11.85 45.46
C ASN A 414 0.48 11.85 46.45
N SER A 415 0.21 10.70 47.07
CA SER A 415 -0.44 10.64 48.38
C SER A 415 0.41 9.79 49.31
N GLU A 416 0.61 10.36 50.49
CA GLU A 416 1.53 10.03 51.56
C GLU A 416 1.23 8.73 52.33
N GLN A 417 2.31 8.16 52.90
CA GLN A 417 2.44 7.35 54.13
C GLN A 417 1.80 5.95 54.18
N SER A 418 2.54 4.88 54.52
CA SER A 418 3.16 4.66 55.85
C SER A 418 4.18 3.50 55.87
N ASP A 419 5.29 3.76 56.57
CA ASP A 419 6.16 2.94 57.44
C ASP A 419 6.39 1.43 57.19
N SER A 420 7.67 1.04 57.01
CA SER A 420 8.48 0.45 58.10
C SER A 420 9.89 0.05 57.64
N GLU A 421 10.80 0.12 58.62
CA GLU A 421 12.27 0.03 58.60
C GLU A 421 12.81 -1.37 58.26
N ASP A 422 13.93 -1.45 57.52
CA ASP A 422 15.21 -2.00 58.04
C ASP A 422 16.31 -1.93 56.97
N ALA A 423 17.50 -1.48 57.37
CA ALA A 423 18.74 -1.53 56.60
C ALA A 423 19.78 -2.38 57.37
N PRO A 424 20.76 -3.00 56.68
CA PRO A 424 22.11 -2.41 56.75
C PRO A 424 22.97 -2.54 55.46
N VAL A 425 23.51 -1.39 55.02
CA VAL A 425 24.93 -1.00 54.73
C VAL A 425 25.97 -2.17 54.72
N GLU A 426 26.87 -2.46 53.76
CA GLU A 426 27.83 -1.73 52.86
C GLU A 426 28.55 -2.79 51.93
N PRO A 427 29.57 -2.52 51.05
CA PRO A 427 30.09 -1.28 50.46
C PRO A 427 30.29 -1.32 48.91
N SER A 428 30.60 -0.14 48.40
CA SER A 428 30.88 0.30 47.03
C SER A 428 31.95 -0.46 46.21
N VAL A 429 31.69 -0.61 44.90
CA VAL A 429 32.71 -0.57 43.84
C VAL A 429 32.26 0.42 42.77
N GLN A 430 33.17 1.31 42.39
CA GLN A 430 32.99 2.52 41.58
C GLN A 430 32.36 2.25 40.21
N ALA A 431 31.20 2.86 39.96
CA ALA A 431 30.64 3.02 38.63
C ALA A 431 31.32 4.22 37.94
N VAL A 432 31.98 3.94 36.82
CA VAL A 432 32.36 4.94 35.82
C VAL A 432 31.07 5.64 35.36
N LYS A 433 31.05 6.97 35.44
CA LYS A 433 29.95 7.82 34.96
C LYS A 433 29.73 7.58 33.46
N THR A 434 28.64 6.93 33.11
CA THR A 434 28.01 7.06 31.79
C THR A 434 27.22 8.38 31.81
N PRO A 435 27.34 9.26 30.79
CA PRO A 435 26.56 10.49 30.77
C PRO A 435 25.07 10.14 30.63
N GLU A 436 24.23 10.76 31.46
CA GLU A 436 22.81 10.87 31.20
C GLU A 436 22.66 11.58 29.84
N LEU A 437 22.22 10.86 28.80
CA LEU A 437 21.66 11.51 27.61
C LEU A 437 20.33 12.12 28.03
N GLY A 438 20.38 13.39 28.42
CA GLY A 438 19.23 14.16 28.86
C GLY A 438 18.27 14.47 27.72
N ASP A 439 17.12 15.03 28.13
CA ASP A 439 16.06 15.62 27.31
C ASP A 439 16.57 16.58 26.20
N ASP A 440 17.84 16.99 26.25
CA ASP A 440 18.55 17.80 25.24
C ASP A 440 18.54 17.17 23.84
N LEU A 441 18.62 15.84 23.66
CA LEU A 441 18.70 15.28 22.29
C LEU A 441 17.35 15.37 21.54
N VAL A 442 16.24 15.32 22.26
CA VAL A 442 14.88 15.45 21.69
C VAL A 442 14.55 16.92 21.45
N GLU A 443 15.05 17.82 22.30
CA GLU A 443 15.00 19.26 22.03
C GLU A 443 15.94 19.67 20.90
N GLU A 444 17.16 19.12 20.78
CA GLU A 444 18.10 19.35 19.68
C GLU A 444 17.56 18.83 18.34
N ILE A 445 16.96 17.63 18.29
CA ILE A 445 16.32 17.10 17.07
C ILE A 445 15.08 17.93 16.67
N ASN A 446 14.30 18.42 17.64
CA ASN A 446 13.16 19.30 17.36
C ASN A 446 13.59 20.74 17.02
N GLN A 447 14.72 21.22 17.55
CA GLN A 447 15.34 22.50 17.20
C GLN A 447 15.98 22.45 15.80
N GLU A 448 16.54 21.32 15.37
CA GLU A 448 17.03 21.12 13.99
C GLU A 448 15.90 21.05 12.93
N GLN A 449 14.66 20.74 13.35
CA GLN A 449 13.50 20.63 12.47
C GLN A 449 12.65 21.90 12.34
N LYS A 450 12.78 22.88 13.23
CA LYS A 450 12.16 24.20 13.06
C LYS A 450 13.17 25.15 12.41
N ASP A 451 13.15 25.25 11.09
CA ASP A 451 13.89 26.32 10.37
C ASP A 451 13.31 27.72 10.57
N GLY A 452 12.30 27.87 11.44
CA GLY A 452 11.62 29.12 11.73
C GLY A 452 10.69 29.58 10.61
N THR A 453 10.42 28.72 9.63
CA THR A 453 9.53 29.00 8.50
C THR A 453 8.18 28.29 8.67
N ILE A 454 7.16 28.82 7.99
CA ILE A 454 5.84 28.20 7.90
C ILE A 454 5.72 27.70 6.45
N HIS A 455 6.02 26.42 6.25
CA HIS A 455 5.93 25.74 4.96
C HIS A 455 5.09 24.46 5.11
N THR A 456 3.83 24.62 5.49
CA THR A 456 2.92 23.49 5.74
C THR A 456 2.02 23.22 4.54
N GLY A 457 1.80 24.22 3.68
CA GLY A 457 0.80 24.17 2.62
C GLY A 457 -0.63 24.03 3.13
N LEU A 458 -0.88 24.22 4.43
CA LEU A 458 -2.19 24.08 5.08
C LEU A 458 -2.74 25.45 5.47
N PHE A 459 -3.77 25.89 4.76
CA PHE A 459 -4.43 27.16 4.98
C PHE A 459 -5.73 26.95 5.73
N ARG A 460 -5.89 27.65 6.86
CA ARG A 460 -7.03 27.52 7.74
C ARG A 460 -7.70 28.86 7.97
N GLY A 461 -8.99 28.80 8.23
CA GLY A 461 -9.80 29.95 8.61
C GLY A 461 -11.13 29.48 9.18
N THR A 462 -11.79 30.38 9.91
CA THR A 462 -13.11 30.12 10.46
C THR A 462 -14.08 31.20 10.00
N ILE A 463 -15.34 30.82 9.83
CA ILE A 463 -16.41 31.76 9.47
C ILE A 463 -17.62 31.51 10.37
N PRO A 464 -18.16 32.55 11.06
CA PRO A 464 -19.37 32.39 11.86
C PRO A 464 -20.58 32.02 11.00
N VAL A 465 -21.39 31.07 11.47
CA VAL A 465 -22.64 30.68 10.80
C VAL A 465 -23.81 31.00 11.71
N GLU A 466 -24.62 31.99 11.34
CA GLU A 466 -25.80 32.42 12.08
C GLU A 466 -27.07 31.77 11.53
N SER A 467 -28.00 31.47 12.44
CA SER A 467 -29.32 30.97 12.08
C SER A 467 -30.25 32.15 11.77
N ASP A 468 -30.30 32.56 10.51
CA ASP A 468 -31.22 33.62 10.06
C ASP A 468 -31.81 33.27 8.69
N SER A 469 -33.04 33.72 8.45
CA SER A 469 -33.70 33.69 7.14
C SER A 469 -33.32 34.87 6.25
N ASN A 470 -32.91 35.99 6.85
CA ASN A 470 -32.57 37.22 6.15
C ASN A 470 -31.06 37.26 5.89
N VAL A 471 -30.68 37.16 4.62
CA VAL A 471 -29.28 37.24 4.20
C VAL A 471 -28.87 38.69 4.10
N VAL A 472 -27.71 39.02 4.67
CA VAL A 472 -27.08 40.32 4.52
C VAL A 472 -25.87 40.13 3.61
N ASN A 473 -26.01 40.57 2.35
CA ASN A 473 -24.91 40.47 1.41
C ASN A 473 -23.69 41.30 1.90
N ASP A 474 -22.50 40.75 1.69
CA ASP A 474 -21.18 41.36 1.99
C ASP A 474 -20.85 41.55 3.48
N ASP A 475 -21.46 40.78 4.39
CA ASP A 475 -21.00 40.71 5.78
C ASP A 475 -19.98 39.57 6.00
N ALA A 476 -19.34 39.54 7.16
CA ALA A 476 -18.26 38.60 7.48
C ALA A 476 -18.79 37.29 8.13
N LYS A 477 -20.06 36.95 7.89
CA LYS A 477 -20.76 35.82 8.52
C LYS A 477 -21.64 35.14 7.48
N LEU A 478 -21.98 33.88 7.70
CA LEU A 478 -22.92 33.16 6.85
C LEU A 478 -24.29 33.11 7.52
N GLN A 479 -25.34 33.53 6.83
CA GLN A 479 -26.72 33.30 7.30
C GLN A 479 -27.31 32.06 6.65
N ALA A 480 -27.59 31.04 7.47
CA ALA A 480 -28.09 29.76 7.00
C ALA A 480 -29.26 29.24 7.85
N GLN A 481 -30.06 28.37 7.23
CA GLN A 481 -31.14 27.66 7.90
C GLN A 481 -30.78 26.18 8.10
N SER A 482 -31.52 25.52 9.01
CA SER A 482 -31.39 24.09 9.22
C SER A 482 -31.68 23.33 7.94
N GLY A 483 -30.76 22.45 7.54
CA GLY A 483 -30.85 21.69 6.30
C GLY A 483 -30.19 22.33 5.07
N ASP A 484 -29.77 23.60 5.15
CA ASP A 484 -28.95 24.22 4.10
C ASP A 484 -27.56 23.53 4.00
N LEU A 485 -26.87 23.72 2.88
CA LEU A 485 -25.52 23.22 2.65
C LEU A 485 -24.54 24.39 2.56
N ILE A 486 -23.50 24.39 3.39
CA ILE A 486 -22.36 25.28 3.22
C ILE A 486 -21.41 24.63 2.22
N ARG A 487 -21.23 25.24 1.05
CA ARG A 487 -20.26 24.84 0.03
C ARG A 487 -19.08 25.80 0.05
N VAL A 488 -17.89 25.26 0.29
CA VAL A 488 -16.62 25.96 0.09
C VAL A 488 -16.14 25.65 -1.31
N SER A 489 -15.76 26.67 -2.08
CA SER A 489 -15.26 26.56 -3.45
C SER A 489 -13.87 27.20 -3.57
N TYR A 490 -12.95 26.51 -4.21
CA TYR A 490 -11.58 26.96 -4.48
C TYR A 490 -11.18 26.57 -5.90
N GLN A 491 -10.53 27.49 -6.62
CA GLN A 491 -10.02 27.21 -7.96
C GLN A 491 -8.52 26.96 -7.89
N ASP A 492 -8.14 25.73 -8.21
CA ASP A 492 -6.77 25.27 -8.29
C ASP A 492 -6.23 25.51 -9.71
N ALA A 493 -5.50 26.60 -9.88
CA ALA A 493 -5.01 27.05 -11.19
C ALA A 493 -3.80 26.24 -11.69
N LEU A 494 -2.96 25.74 -10.78
CA LEU A 494 -1.77 24.98 -11.09
C LEU A 494 -1.89 23.63 -10.38
N ASN A 495 -2.02 22.55 -11.14
CA ASN A 495 -2.17 21.23 -10.56
C ASN A 495 -1.58 20.18 -11.51
N ILE A 496 -1.64 18.90 -11.14
CA ILE A 496 -1.08 17.82 -11.97
C ILE A 496 -1.81 17.63 -13.31
N SER A 497 -3.07 18.09 -13.44
CA SER A 497 -3.86 17.95 -14.66
C SER A 497 -3.50 19.00 -15.73
N ALA A 498 -4.08 18.87 -16.92
CA ALA A 498 -3.80 19.75 -18.06
C ALA A 498 -4.43 21.16 -17.93
N GLY A 499 -5.33 21.38 -16.96
CA GLY A 499 -6.06 22.64 -16.82
C GLY A 499 -6.41 23.00 -15.36
N PRO A 500 -6.99 24.19 -15.13
CA PRO A 500 -7.45 24.58 -13.82
C PRO A 500 -8.57 23.65 -13.33
N ARG A 501 -8.61 23.41 -12.02
CA ARG A 501 -9.60 22.53 -11.39
C ARG A 501 -10.39 23.29 -10.35
N ASP A 502 -11.72 23.27 -10.50
CA ASP A 502 -12.61 23.79 -9.48
C ASP A 502 -12.87 22.70 -8.43
N LEU A 503 -12.54 23.01 -7.18
CA LEU A 503 -12.69 22.13 -6.03
C LEU A 503 -13.80 22.66 -5.13
N PHE A 504 -14.57 21.74 -4.55
CA PHE A 504 -15.56 22.10 -3.56
C PHE A 504 -15.68 21.07 -2.45
N ALA A 505 -16.04 21.54 -1.26
CA ALA A 505 -16.47 20.72 -0.13
C ALA A 505 -17.82 21.23 0.35
N ALA A 506 -18.72 20.33 0.75
CA ALA A 506 -20.04 20.70 1.24
C ALA A 506 -20.32 20.06 2.61
N ALA A 507 -20.91 20.84 3.51
CA ALA A 507 -21.33 20.40 4.84
C ALA A 507 -22.74 20.88 5.14
N LYS A 508 -23.55 20.04 5.80
CA LYS A 508 -24.94 20.34 6.11
C LYS A 508 -25.09 21.15 7.40
N CYS A 509 -25.88 22.22 7.34
CA CYS A 509 -26.26 23.00 8.50
C CYS A 509 -27.20 22.20 9.40
N VAL A 510 -26.83 22.07 10.68
CA VAL A 510 -27.59 21.36 11.71
C VAL A 510 -27.81 22.24 12.93
N GLU A 511 -28.97 22.09 13.57
CA GLU A 511 -29.26 22.74 14.86
C GLU A 511 -28.73 21.92 16.03
N GLY A 512 -28.28 22.60 17.09
CA GLY A 512 -27.89 21.96 18.35
C GLY A 512 -26.37 21.84 18.51
N ASN A 513 -25.88 20.68 18.95
CA ASN A 513 -24.45 20.41 19.04
C ASN A 513 -24.11 19.29 18.06
N LEU A 514 -22.98 19.40 17.35
CA LEU A 514 -22.28 18.23 16.83
C LEU A 514 -21.64 17.48 18.02
N GLY A 515 -22.43 17.20 19.06
CA GLY A 515 -22.12 16.09 19.95
C GLY A 515 -22.33 14.86 19.09
N GLY A 516 -21.30 14.02 18.95
CA GLY A 516 -21.31 12.86 18.07
C GLY A 516 -22.68 12.21 18.10
N VAL A 517 -23.44 12.38 17.01
CA VAL A 517 -24.77 11.80 16.89
C VAL A 517 -24.53 10.30 16.81
N ARG A 518 -24.46 9.67 17.99
CA ARG A 518 -24.78 8.26 18.14
C ARG A 518 -26.27 8.19 17.96
N VAL A 519 -26.67 7.76 16.77
CA VAL A 519 -28.00 7.21 16.57
C VAL A 519 -28.14 6.08 17.58
N THR A 520 -28.93 6.28 18.63
CA THR A 520 -29.35 5.21 19.54
C THR A 520 -30.33 4.32 18.80
N ARG A 521 -29.79 3.48 17.93
CA ARG A 521 -30.26 2.11 17.80
C ARG A 521 -29.26 1.24 18.55
N THR A 522 -29.78 0.28 19.28
CA THR A 522 -29.04 -0.79 19.94
C THR A 522 -28.20 -1.54 18.90
N GLU A 523 -27.01 -1.05 18.60
CA GLU A 523 -25.98 -1.75 17.85
C GLU A 523 -24.62 -1.39 18.47
N ILE A 524 -24.13 -2.28 19.32
CA ILE A 524 -22.80 -2.24 19.96
C ILE A 524 -21.70 -2.57 18.91
N GLY A 525 -21.89 -2.17 17.64
CA GLY A 525 -21.05 -2.58 16.52
C GLY A 525 -19.86 -1.67 16.20
N ASP A 526 -19.98 -0.35 16.40
CA ASP A 526 -19.08 0.60 15.72
C ASP A 526 -17.91 1.13 16.58
N ALA A 527 -18.12 1.33 17.89
CA ALA A 527 -17.02 1.68 18.80
C ALA A 527 -16.03 0.51 18.99
N GLU A 528 -16.56 -0.72 19.05
CA GLU A 528 -15.74 -1.93 19.05
C GLU A 528 -14.99 -2.08 17.72
N LEU A 529 -15.64 -1.77 16.58
CA LEU A 529 -14.99 -1.80 15.26
C LEU A 529 -13.88 -0.75 15.11
N ALA A 530 -14.08 0.47 15.64
CA ALA A 530 -13.06 1.50 15.66
C ALA A 530 -11.84 1.07 16.48
N LEU A 531 -12.06 0.51 17.67
CA LEU A 531 -10.99 -0.02 18.51
C LEU A 531 -10.30 -1.25 17.88
N LYS A 532 -11.05 -2.14 17.23
CA LYS A 532 -10.47 -3.25 16.43
C LYS A 532 -9.63 -2.73 15.27
N THR A 533 -10.03 -1.64 14.63
CA THR A 533 -9.26 -1.03 13.55
C THR A 533 -7.96 -0.46 14.07
N LYS A 534 -7.99 0.29 15.18
CA LYS A 534 -6.77 0.78 15.85
C LYS A 534 -5.88 -0.36 16.33
N LEU A 535 -6.47 -1.45 16.84
CA LEU A 535 -5.74 -2.63 17.28
C LEU A 535 -5.03 -3.34 16.11
N LYS A 536 -5.68 -3.41 14.95
CA LYS A 536 -5.06 -3.87 13.70
C LYS A 536 -3.93 -2.95 13.25
N THR A 537 -4.07 -1.63 13.41
CA THR A 537 -2.99 -0.67 13.15
C THR A 537 -1.79 -0.93 14.06
N ALA A 538 -1.99 -1.10 15.37
CA ALA A 538 -0.92 -1.45 16.30
C ALA A 538 -0.23 -2.77 15.92
N SER A 539 -1.01 -3.78 15.50
CA SER A 539 -0.48 -5.05 14.96
C SER A 539 0.37 -4.86 13.72
N ALA A 540 -0.09 -4.09 12.74
CA ALA A 540 0.66 -3.78 11.53
C ALA A 540 1.97 -3.02 11.84
N LEU A 541 1.92 -2.02 12.72
CA LEU A 541 3.10 -1.26 13.16
C LEU A 541 4.13 -2.17 13.86
N THR A 542 3.65 -3.10 14.70
CA THR A 542 4.53 -4.08 15.36
C THR A 542 5.21 -4.98 14.34
N GLN A 543 4.48 -5.46 13.33
CA GLN A 543 5.05 -6.29 12.25
C GLN A 543 6.06 -5.52 11.41
N ILE A 544 5.79 -4.24 11.11
CA ILE A 544 6.74 -3.36 10.41
C ILE A 544 8.01 -3.19 11.23
N GLY A 545 7.88 -2.97 12.55
CA GLY A 545 9.01 -2.91 13.48
C GLY A 545 9.85 -4.20 13.45
N THR A 546 9.21 -5.36 13.54
CA THR A 546 9.89 -6.66 13.46
C THR A 546 10.63 -6.82 12.14
N GLN A 547 10.01 -6.44 11.03
CA GLN A 547 10.65 -6.53 9.72
C GLN A 547 11.85 -5.60 9.59
N TYR A 548 11.79 -4.39 10.16
CA TYR A 548 12.96 -3.49 10.21
C TYR A 548 14.10 -4.09 11.02
N ARG A 549 13.80 -4.69 12.17
CA ARG A 549 14.79 -5.37 12.99
C ARG A 549 15.44 -6.54 12.26
N ASP A 550 14.65 -7.34 11.53
CA ASP A 550 15.16 -8.47 10.72
C ASP A 550 16.11 -8.01 9.59
N PHE A 551 15.99 -6.76 9.15
CA PHE A 551 16.90 -6.12 8.19
C PHE A 551 18.07 -5.36 8.85
N GLY A 552 18.22 -5.42 10.18
CA GLY A 552 19.26 -4.72 10.93
C GLY A 552 19.03 -3.21 11.07
N LEU A 553 17.79 -2.73 10.91
CA LEU A 553 17.41 -1.32 11.05
C LEU A 553 16.79 -1.05 12.43
N ASP A 554 17.58 -1.23 13.49
CA ASP A 554 17.10 -1.24 14.88
C ASP A 554 16.44 0.08 15.30
N ASP A 555 16.98 1.24 14.92
CA ASP A 555 16.40 2.55 15.27
C ASP A 555 15.01 2.75 14.66
N LYS A 556 14.82 2.29 13.41
CA LYS A 556 13.53 2.37 12.72
C LYS A 556 12.54 1.36 13.30
N ALA A 557 13.03 0.17 13.69
CA ALA A 557 12.24 -0.82 14.38
C ALA A 557 11.71 -0.27 15.70
N GLN A 558 12.59 0.35 16.50
CA GLN A 558 12.26 0.92 17.80
C GLN A 558 11.17 1.99 17.70
N ARG A 559 11.30 2.95 16.75
CA ARG A 559 10.25 3.96 16.51
C ARG A 559 8.91 3.34 16.17
N LYS A 560 8.89 2.30 15.33
CA LYS A 560 7.65 1.62 14.94
C LYS A 560 7.01 0.83 16.08
N TYR A 561 7.81 0.25 16.97
CA TYR A 561 7.29 -0.36 18.18
C TYR A 561 6.72 0.68 19.16
N GLU A 562 7.34 1.85 19.29
CA GLU A 562 6.85 2.94 20.13
C GLU A 562 5.54 3.54 19.58
N GLU A 563 5.41 3.69 18.26
CA GLU A 563 4.15 4.04 17.60
C GLU A 563 3.07 2.98 17.88
N ALA A 564 3.41 1.68 17.72
CA ALA A 564 2.49 0.58 18.00
C ALA A 564 2.04 0.58 19.47
N LEU A 565 2.98 0.83 20.40
CA LEU A 565 2.72 0.88 21.83
C LEU A 565 1.78 2.04 22.17
N GLY A 566 2.02 3.24 21.64
CA GLY A 566 1.15 4.40 21.86
C GLY A 566 -0.29 4.13 21.43
N VAL A 567 -0.48 3.56 20.23
CA VAL A 567 -1.81 3.19 19.74
C VAL A 567 -2.47 2.14 20.65
N CYS A 568 -1.72 1.14 21.13
CA CYS A 568 -2.26 0.12 22.03
C CYS A 568 -2.58 0.64 23.44
N GLU A 569 -1.81 1.58 23.98
CA GLU A 569 -2.05 2.19 25.29
C GLU A 569 -3.31 3.06 25.28
N GLU A 570 -3.56 3.80 24.19
CA GLU A 570 -4.81 4.53 23.98
C GLU A 570 -6.02 3.60 23.99
N ILE A 571 -5.91 2.44 23.32
CA ILE A 571 -6.99 1.43 23.27
C ILE A 571 -7.20 0.79 24.64
N ALA A 572 -6.16 0.53 25.42
CA ALA A 572 -6.23 -0.30 26.62
C ALA A 572 -7.22 0.21 27.67
N ALA A 573 -7.33 1.54 27.84
CA ALA A 573 -8.27 2.14 28.79
C ALA A 573 -9.74 1.94 28.37
N GLU A 574 -10.03 2.02 27.07
CA GLU A 574 -11.37 1.84 26.52
C GLU A 574 -11.74 0.36 26.37
N ALA A 575 -10.80 -0.47 25.92
CA ALA A 575 -10.95 -1.92 25.86
C ALA A 575 -11.25 -2.51 27.25
N ARG A 576 -10.68 -1.96 28.32
CA ARG A 576 -10.99 -2.39 29.70
C ARG A 576 -12.44 -2.09 30.10
N LYS A 577 -13.02 -1.00 29.61
CA LYS A 577 -14.44 -0.65 29.86
C LYS A 577 -15.39 -1.58 29.10
N ILE A 578 -15.00 -2.00 27.90
CA ILE A 578 -15.79 -2.90 27.04
C ILE A 578 -15.66 -4.35 27.53
N GLY A 579 -14.46 -4.77 27.90
CA GLY A 579 -14.17 -6.15 28.32
C GLY A 579 -14.24 -7.17 27.18
N GLY A 580 -14.33 -8.44 27.54
CA GLY A 580 -14.49 -9.54 26.58
C GLY A 580 -13.30 -9.70 25.61
N GLY A 581 -13.59 -10.15 24.38
CA GLY A 581 -12.56 -10.48 23.38
C GLY A 581 -11.70 -9.30 22.94
N LEU A 582 -12.25 -8.07 22.92
CA LEU A 582 -11.45 -6.88 22.57
C LEU A 582 -10.34 -6.62 23.59
N LEU A 583 -10.63 -6.79 24.88
CA LEU A 583 -9.64 -6.63 25.94
C LEU A 583 -8.58 -7.74 25.88
N GLU A 584 -9.01 -8.98 25.62
CA GLU A 584 -8.12 -10.12 25.40
C GLU A 584 -7.15 -9.84 24.24
N GLU A 585 -7.65 -9.47 23.06
CA GLU A 585 -6.84 -9.14 21.88
C GLU A 585 -5.89 -7.96 22.17
N THR A 586 -6.32 -6.98 22.98
CA THR A 586 -5.48 -5.85 23.39
C THR A 586 -4.32 -6.28 24.28
N TYR A 587 -4.55 -7.17 25.25
CA TYR A 587 -3.48 -7.73 26.09
C TYR A 587 -2.51 -8.59 25.29
N VAL A 588 -3.02 -9.39 24.35
CA VAL A 588 -2.18 -10.19 23.44
C VAL A 588 -1.31 -9.27 22.59
N GLN A 589 -1.88 -8.18 22.06
CA GLN A 589 -1.12 -7.25 21.24
C GLN A 589 -0.05 -6.48 22.04
N LEU A 590 -0.37 -6.03 23.26
CA LEU A 590 0.62 -5.43 24.16
C LEU A 590 1.75 -6.42 24.50
N TRP A 591 1.42 -7.69 24.76
CA TRP A 591 2.42 -8.73 24.95
C TRP A 591 3.35 -8.86 23.73
N ARG A 592 2.80 -8.91 22.50
CA ARG A 592 3.58 -8.98 21.25
C ARG A 592 4.49 -7.78 21.05
N ILE A 593 4.00 -6.57 21.33
CA ILE A 593 4.79 -5.33 21.23
C ILE A 593 5.97 -5.39 22.22
N TYR A 594 5.71 -5.66 23.49
CA TYR A 594 6.77 -5.72 24.49
C TYR A 594 7.78 -6.83 24.21
N PHE A 595 7.33 -7.97 23.70
CA PHE A 595 8.21 -9.05 23.29
C PHE A 595 9.07 -8.67 22.08
N ALA A 596 8.51 -7.98 21.09
CA ALA A 596 9.25 -7.48 19.93
C ALA A 596 10.26 -6.38 20.31
N MET A 597 9.99 -5.60 21.35
CA MET A 597 10.92 -4.60 21.91
C MET A 597 11.99 -5.19 22.85
N ASP A 598 12.03 -6.52 23.03
CA ASP A 598 12.90 -7.20 24.01
C ASP A 598 12.66 -6.76 25.47
N ARG A 599 11.49 -6.17 25.77
CA ARG A 599 11.04 -5.81 27.12
C ARG A 599 10.37 -6.98 27.80
N LEU A 600 11.14 -8.05 28.01
CA LEU A 600 10.65 -9.37 28.45
C LEU A 600 9.89 -9.35 29.78
N ASN A 601 10.25 -8.46 30.71
CA ASN A 601 9.56 -8.32 31.99
C ASN A 601 8.14 -7.75 31.82
N LEU A 602 7.96 -6.78 30.92
CA LEU A 602 6.64 -6.20 30.62
C LEU A 602 5.78 -7.18 29.82
N ALA A 603 6.39 -7.92 28.89
CA ALA A 603 5.71 -9.02 28.20
C ALA A 603 5.23 -10.09 29.21
N ALA A 604 6.06 -10.49 30.18
CA ALA A 604 5.67 -11.40 31.25
C ALA A 604 4.48 -10.88 32.06
N ALA A 605 4.49 -9.59 32.41
CA ALA A 605 3.37 -8.97 33.12
C ALA A 605 2.05 -9.02 32.33
N MET A 606 2.10 -8.81 31.00
CA MET A 606 0.90 -8.90 30.15
C MET A 606 0.40 -10.34 30.00
N SER A 607 1.30 -11.31 29.85
CA SER A 607 0.92 -12.73 29.83
C SER A 607 0.29 -13.18 31.15
N LEU A 608 0.78 -12.71 32.29
CA LEU A 608 0.18 -12.99 33.60
C LEU A 608 -1.22 -12.37 33.74
N ARG A 609 -1.42 -11.15 33.22
CA ARG A 609 -2.75 -10.52 33.16
C ARG A 609 -3.70 -11.32 32.28
N LEU A 610 -3.24 -11.77 31.11
CA LEU A 610 -4.00 -12.63 30.21
C LEU A 610 -4.39 -13.94 30.92
N GLN A 611 -3.46 -14.58 31.64
CA GLN A 611 -3.75 -15.80 32.41
C GLN A 611 -4.81 -15.58 33.50
N ARG A 612 -4.75 -14.45 34.20
CA ARG A 612 -5.65 -14.15 35.32
C ARG A 612 -7.06 -13.79 34.85
N GLU A 613 -7.16 -13.00 33.79
CA GLU A 613 -8.44 -12.43 33.31
C GLU A 613 -9.06 -13.27 32.17
N PHE A 614 -8.24 -13.98 31.39
CA PHE A 614 -8.65 -14.81 30.26
C PHE A 614 -7.89 -16.17 30.25
N PRO A 615 -8.08 -17.02 31.27
CA PRO A 615 -7.38 -18.31 31.40
C PRO A 615 -7.66 -19.29 30.24
N GLU A 616 -8.73 -19.05 29.49
CA GLU A 616 -9.20 -19.84 28.35
C GLU A 616 -8.77 -19.26 27.00
N SER A 617 -7.96 -18.20 26.99
CA SER A 617 -7.47 -17.56 25.78
C SER A 617 -6.67 -18.54 24.91
N ILE A 618 -6.98 -18.58 23.62
CA ILE A 618 -6.25 -19.38 22.61
C ILE A 618 -4.83 -18.87 22.36
N TYR A 619 -4.48 -17.69 22.89
CA TYR A 619 -3.17 -17.05 22.71
C TYR A 619 -2.28 -17.19 23.95
N LEU A 620 -2.84 -17.66 25.06
CA LEU A 620 -2.12 -17.77 26.33
C LEU A 620 -1.03 -18.84 26.29
N ASP A 621 -1.32 -19.96 25.65
CA ASP A 621 -0.37 -21.07 25.51
C ASP A 621 0.81 -20.69 24.60
N GLU A 622 0.55 -20.00 23.49
CA GLU A 622 1.58 -19.42 22.62
C GLU A 622 2.45 -18.42 23.40
N ALA A 623 1.84 -17.53 24.19
CA ALA A 623 2.57 -16.52 24.96
C ALA A 623 3.52 -17.15 26.00
N ILE A 624 3.04 -18.16 26.72
CA ILE A 624 3.86 -18.90 27.71
C ILE A 624 4.98 -19.68 27.00
N LEU A 625 4.68 -20.34 25.89
CA LEU A 625 5.65 -21.09 25.10
C LEU A 625 6.81 -20.20 24.62
N GLN A 626 6.50 -19.03 24.08
CA GLN A 626 7.52 -18.09 23.61
C GLN A 626 8.39 -17.56 24.75
N GLN A 627 7.79 -17.22 25.90
CA GLN A 627 8.55 -16.81 27.08
C GLN A 627 9.46 -17.92 27.61
N ALA A 628 8.98 -19.18 27.62
CA ALA A 628 9.76 -20.33 28.05
C ALA A 628 10.98 -20.55 27.14
N ARG A 629 10.80 -20.44 25.82
CA ARG A 629 11.89 -20.53 24.83
C ARG A 629 12.91 -19.42 24.99
N VAL A 630 12.49 -18.19 25.29
CA VAL A 630 13.42 -17.08 25.55
C VAL A 630 14.21 -17.32 26.82
N ALA A 631 13.55 -17.73 27.92
CA ALA A 631 14.24 -18.07 29.17
C ALA A 631 15.24 -19.23 28.98
N GLN A 632 14.87 -20.23 28.17
CA GLN A 632 15.77 -21.34 27.83
C GLN A 632 16.99 -20.84 27.06
N LYS A 633 16.81 -20.00 26.04
CA LYS A 633 17.91 -19.41 25.26
C LYS A 633 18.81 -18.49 26.10
N SER A 634 18.26 -17.79 27.09
CA SER A 634 19.03 -16.97 28.01
C SER A 634 19.77 -17.79 29.10
N GLY A 635 19.60 -19.12 29.12
CA GLY A 635 20.21 -20.01 30.10
C GLY A 635 19.51 -20.03 31.47
N ASP A 636 18.37 -19.34 31.61
CA ASP A 636 17.55 -19.38 32.83
C ASP A 636 16.61 -20.59 32.78
N PHE A 637 17.22 -21.78 32.89
CA PHE A 637 16.50 -23.05 32.79
C PHE A 637 15.47 -23.23 33.90
N ALA A 638 15.68 -22.67 35.09
CA ALA A 638 14.73 -22.74 36.19
C ALA A 638 13.41 -22.02 35.83
N ARG A 639 13.53 -20.80 35.28
CA ARG A 639 12.37 -20.04 34.80
C ARG A 639 11.73 -20.70 33.57
N ALA A 640 12.52 -21.22 32.64
CA ALA A 640 12.02 -21.93 31.46
C ALA A 640 11.19 -23.16 31.84
N ILE A 641 11.70 -24.01 32.74
CA ILE A 641 10.98 -25.19 33.24
C ILE A 641 9.69 -24.78 33.95
N ALA A 642 9.70 -23.72 34.75
CA ALA A 642 8.49 -23.22 35.42
C ALA A 642 7.42 -22.79 34.40
N LEU A 643 7.81 -22.05 33.35
CA LEU A 643 6.90 -21.61 32.30
C LEU A 643 6.36 -22.79 31.47
N TYR A 644 7.22 -23.73 31.08
CA TYR A 644 6.78 -24.94 30.39
C TYR A 644 5.87 -25.81 31.26
N THR A 645 6.11 -25.90 32.57
CA THR A 645 5.23 -26.61 33.52
C THR A 645 3.88 -25.90 33.65
N ASN A 646 3.85 -24.57 33.57
CA ASN A 646 2.59 -23.83 33.53
C ASN A 646 1.81 -24.13 32.25
N LEU A 647 2.51 -24.25 31.10
CA LEU A 647 1.91 -24.63 29.83
C LEU A 647 1.28 -26.03 29.87
N THR A 648 1.94 -27.03 30.48
CA THR A 648 1.38 -28.40 30.57
C THR A 648 0.13 -28.48 31.43
N ARG A 649 -0.05 -27.54 32.37
CA ARG A 649 -1.25 -27.44 33.23
C ARG A 649 -2.47 -26.83 32.51
N LEU A 650 -2.30 -26.22 31.34
CA LEU A 650 -3.40 -25.66 30.55
C LEU A 650 -4.15 -26.78 29.81
N THR A 651 -5.15 -27.38 30.44
CA THR A 651 -5.83 -28.61 29.98
C THR A 651 -6.46 -28.52 28.58
N LYS A 652 -6.77 -27.31 28.08
CA LYS A 652 -7.33 -27.11 26.73
C LYS A 652 -6.28 -26.78 25.65
N SER A 653 -5.02 -26.59 26.02
CA SER A 653 -3.98 -26.23 25.05
C SER A 653 -3.50 -27.45 24.24
N GLN A 654 -3.32 -27.25 22.94
CA GLN A 654 -2.69 -28.23 22.04
C GLN A 654 -1.15 -28.22 22.19
N LEU A 655 -0.57 -27.16 22.77
CA LEU A 655 0.86 -26.96 22.95
C LEU A 655 1.41 -27.63 24.22
N ARG A 656 0.59 -28.35 24.98
CA ARG A 656 1.03 -29.07 26.20
C ARG A 656 2.18 -30.03 25.92
N GLY A 657 2.11 -30.79 24.82
CA GLY A 657 3.20 -31.69 24.43
C GLY A 657 4.48 -30.93 24.03
N GLU A 658 4.37 -29.75 23.42
CA GLU A 658 5.52 -28.88 23.18
C GLU A 658 6.13 -28.35 24.48
N GLY A 659 5.30 -28.00 25.46
CA GLY A 659 5.77 -27.61 26.79
C GLY A 659 6.51 -28.75 27.49
N GLN A 660 5.91 -29.94 27.51
CA GLN A 660 6.51 -31.12 28.12
C GLN A 660 7.83 -31.52 27.43
N TYR A 661 7.91 -31.40 26.11
CA TYR A 661 9.13 -31.59 25.33
C TYR A 661 10.20 -30.54 25.68
N GLY A 662 9.80 -29.27 25.81
CA GLY A 662 10.68 -28.17 26.22
C GLY A 662 11.29 -28.34 27.62
N ILE A 663 10.57 -28.94 28.57
CA ILE A 663 11.12 -29.34 29.88
C ILE A 663 12.28 -30.34 29.70
N GLY A 664 12.09 -31.31 28.80
CA GLY A 664 13.13 -32.29 28.46
C GLY A 664 14.37 -31.63 27.87
N GLU A 665 14.19 -30.70 26.93
CA GLU A 665 15.30 -29.94 26.34
C GLU A 665 16.04 -29.10 27.39
N CYS A 666 15.33 -28.45 28.32
CA CYS A 666 15.96 -27.70 29.39
C CYS A 666 16.87 -28.59 30.26
N TYR A 667 16.41 -29.78 30.65
CA TYR A 667 17.24 -30.71 31.43
C TYR A 667 18.42 -31.26 30.62
N GLU A 668 18.24 -31.48 29.31
CA GLU A 668 19.33 -31.90 28.42
C GLU A 668 20.41 -30.80 28.29
N ASP A 669 19.99 -29.55 28.12
CA ASP A 669 20.88 -28.40 28.02
C ASP A 669 21.61 -28.15 29.36
N MET A 670 20.91 -28.29 30.49
CA MET A 670 21.52 -28.28 31.81
C MET A 670 22.54 -29.42 31.98
N ALA A 671 22.25 -30.63 31.49
CA ALA A 671 23.17 -31.77 31.57
C ALA A 671 24.44 -31.53 30.76
N LYS A 672 24.32 -30.94 29.56
CA LYS A 672 25.46 -30.56 28.71
C LYS A 672 26.32 -29.46 29.33
N ALA A 673 25.69 -28.50 30.02
CA ALA A 673 26.38 -27.40 30.67
C ALA A 673 26.97 -27.78 32.04
N ALA A 674 26.52 -28.88 32.64
CA ALA A 674 26.91 -29.29 33.99
C ALA A 674 28.34 -29.85 34.06
N ARG A 675 29.13 -29.35 35.02
CA ARG A 675 30.46 -29.90 35.37
C ARG A 675 30.39 -31.12 36.32
N GLY A 676 29.18 -31.51 36.75
CA GLY A 676 28.87 -32.65 37.62
C GLY A 676 27.35 -32.85 37.73
N ASN A 677 26.87 -34.06 38.02
CA ASN A 677 25.45 -34.48 38.01
C ASN A 677 24.75 -34.51 36.63
N ALA A 678 25.52 -34.55 35.53
CA ALA A 678 24.98 -34.64 34.17
C ALA A 678 24.09 -35.88 33.98
N GLU A 679 24.47 -37.03 34.54
CA GLU A 679 23.67 -38.27 34.42
C GLU A 679 22.28 -38.14 35.05
N GLN A 680 22.18 -37.53 36.23
CA GLN A 680 20.90 -37.27 36.89
C GLN A 680 20.01 -36.32 36.07
N MET A 681 20.60 -35.31 35.42
CA MET A 681 19.86 -34.37 34.57
C MET A 681 19.41 -35.03 33.26
N TYR A 682 20.24 -35.89 32.65
CA TYR A 682 19.82 -36.69 31.51
C TYR A 682 18.70 -37.67 31.85
N GLU A 683 18.69 -38.24 33.05
CA GLU A 683 17.57 -39.08 33.52
C GLU A 683 16.27 -38.29 33.68
N ARG A 684 16.35 -37.05 34.19
CA ARG A 684 15.19 -36.14 34.24
C ARG A 684 14.70 -35.72 32.85
N ALA A 685 15.62 -35.48 31.91
CA ALA A 685 15.29 -35.20 30.52
C ALA A 685 14.56 -36.40 29.89
N PHE A 686 15.07 -37.62 30.10
CA PHE A 686 14.43 -38.84 29.64
C PHE A 686 13.02 -39.01 30.19
N GLN A 687 12.81 -38.79 31.48
CA GLN A 687 11.48 -38.84 32.09
C GLN A 687 10.54 -37.79 31.49
N ALA A 688 11.03 -36.57 31.24
CA ALA A 688 10.25 -35.51 30.63
C ALA A 688 9.82 -35.85 29.19
N TYR A 689 10.72 -36.41 28.37
CA TYR A 689 10.37 -36.87 27.03
C TYR A 689 9.39 -38.04 27.02
N LYS A 690 9.54 -38.97 27.97
CA LYS A 690 8.59 -40.08 28.14
C LYS A 690 7.17 -39.57 28.41
N LEU A 691 7.03 -38.51 29.21
CA LEU A 691 5.72 -37.90 29.51
C LEU A 691 5.06 -37.27 28.27
N VAL A 692 5.83 -36.84 27.25
CA VAL A 692 5.25 -36.35 25.98
C VAL A 692 4.44 -37.46 25.33
N PHE A 693 5.00 -38.67 25.26
CA PHE A 693 4.32 -39.83 24.70
C PHE A 693 3.19 -40.34 25.63
N ASP A 694 3.46 -40.48 26.93
CA ASP A 694 2.51 -41.08 27.87
C ASP A 694 1.28 -40.20 28.16
N GLN A 695 1.43 -38.86 28.16
CA GLN A 695 0.38 -37.93 28.58
C GLN A 695 -0.13 -37.02 27.45
N HIS A 696 0.62 -36.87 26.36
CA HIS A 696 0.29 -36.00 25.23
C HIS A 696 0.47 -36.71 23.86
N PRO A 697 -0.15 -37.88 23.65
CA PRO A 697 -0.01 -38.66 22.41
C PRO A 697 -0.50 -37.92 21.15
N GLU A 698 -1.35 -36.90 21.31
CA GLU A 698 -1.82 -36.04 20.23
C GLU A 698 -0.80 -35.00 19.74
N SER A 699 0.33 -34.84 20.43
CA SER A 699 1.31 -33.79 20.13
C SER A 699 2.16 -34.13 18.91
N GLY A 700 2.41 -33.13 18.04
CA GLY A 700 3.39 -33.24 16.96
C GLY A 700 4.83 -33.48 17.44
N LYS A 701 5.11 -33.39 18.74
CA LYS A 701 6.43 -33.65 19.36
C LYS A 701 6.65 -35.08 19.83
N VAL A 702 5.68 -35.98 19.66
CA VAL A 702 5.83 -37.38 20.05
C VAL A 702 7.00 -38.06 19.34
N GLY A 703 7.12 -37.91 18.01
CA GLY A 703 8.23 -38.49 17.25
C GLY A 703 9.61 -37.96 17.69
N ASP A 704 9.71 -36.64 17.89
CA ASP A 704 10.93 -36.00 18.38
C ASP A 704 11.32 -36.49 19.79
N ALA A 705 10.35 -36.61 20.70
CA ALA A 705 10.55 -37.09 22.06
C ALA A 705 11.06 -38.54 22.10
N VAL A 706 10.49 -39.40 21.24
CA VAL A 706 10.88 -40.80 21.12
C VAL A 706 12.29 -40.93 20.56
N ALA A 707 12.65 -40.13 19.55
CA ALA A 707 14.01 -40.08 19.02
C ALA A 707 15.02 -39.66 20.11
N LYS A 708 14.67 -38.70 20.97
CA LYS A 708 15.48 -38.29 22.13
C LYS A 708 15.63 -39.42 23.16
N MET A 709 14.55 -40.14 23.48
CA MET A 709 14.57 -41.28 24.40
C MET A 709 15.43 -42.44 23.87
N ALA A 710 15.31 -42.78 22.59
CA ALA A 710 16.12 -43.82 21.99
C ALA A 710 17.60 -43.42 21.90
N SER A 711 17.88 -42.15 21.60
CA SER A 711 19.25 -41.61 21.64
C SER A 711 19.89 -41.74 23.03
N PHE A 712 19.11 -41.59 24.10
CA PHE A 712 19.58 -41.82 25.47
C PHE A 712 20.00 -43.28 25.72
N TYR A 713 19.20 -44.26 25.31
CA TYR A 713 19.57 -45.68 25.42
C TYR A 713 20.75 -46.06 24.52
N TYR A 714 20.81 -45.48 23.32
CA TYR A 714 21.94 -45.63 22.41
C TYR A 714 23.24 -45.14 23.05
N GLN A 715 23.23 -43.98 23.71
CA GLN A 715 24.38 -43.46 24.46
C GLN A 715 24.78 -44.35 25.64
N LYS A 716 23.80 -44.97 26.34
CA LYS A 716 24.05 -45.98 27.38
C LYS A 716 24.42 -47.37 26.83
N LYS A 717 24.52 -47.54 25.50
CA LYS A 717 24.80 -48.81 24.80
C LYS A 717 23.77 -49.92 25.07
N ASP A 718 22.57 -49.55 25.50
CA ASP A 718 21.44 -50.46 25.72
C ASP A 718 20.58 -50.52 24.44
N TYR A 719 21.15 -51.12 23.40
CA TYR A 719 20.57 -51.10 22.05
C TYR A 719 19.23 -51.85 21.96
N GLY A 720 19.03 -52.88 22.78
CA GLY A 720 17.78 -53.64 22.82
C GLY A 720 16.61 -52.75 23.23
N ARG A 721 16.74 -52.02 24.34
CA ARG A 721 15.69 -51.10 24.80
C ARG A 721 15.48 -49.92 23.86
N ALA A 722 16.53 -49.47 23.16
CA ALA A 722 16.39 -48.42 22.15
C ALA A 722 15.50 -48.85 20.98
N VAL A 723 15.67 -50.10 20.51
CA VAL A 723 14.83 -50.69 19.45
C VAL A 723 13.40 -50.89 19.94
N ASP A 724 13.21 -51.45 21.14
CA ASP A 724 11.88 -51.67 21.72
C ASP A 724 11.05 -50.37 21.83
N VAL A 725 11.70 -49.25 22.18
CA VAL A 725 11.05 -47.93 22.26
C VAL A 725 10.62 -47.44 20.87
N PHE A 726 11.44 -47.63 19.83
CA PHE A 726 11.06 -47.25 18.46
C PHE A 726 9.94 -48.13 17.91
N GLU A 727 10.03 -49.45 18.08
CA GLU A 727 9.02 -50.39 17.58
C GLU A 727 7.65 -50.15 18.22
N LYS A 728 7.61 -49.88 19.52
CA LYS A 728 6.38 -49.58 20.24
C LYS A 728 5.70 -48.30 19.76
N VAL A 729 6.48 -47.27 19.43
CA VAL A 729 5.93 -45.99 18.95
C VAL A 729 5.41 -46.11 17.52
N LEU A 730 6.14 -46.84 16.66
CA LEU A 730 5.71 -47.13 15.29
C LEU A 730 4.45 -48.02 15.26
N SER A 731 4.25 -48.89 16.25
CA SER A 731 3.03 -49.69 16.34
C SER A 731 1.82 -48.90 16.85
N ASP A 732 2.02 -47.97 17.78
CA ASP A 732 0.96 -47.18 18.40
C ASP A 732 0.56 -45.95 17.55
N HIS A 733 1.48 -45.44 16.71
CA HIS A 733 1.27 -44.29 15.81
C HIS A 733 2.02 -44.48 14.45
N PRO A 734 1.48 -45.31 13.53
CA PRO A 734 2.07 -45.56 12.20
C PRO A 734 1.95 -44.34 11.28
#